data_AF-A0A2G5HKQ8-F1
#
_entry.id   AF-A0A2G5HKQ8-F1
#
_cell.length_a   1.000
_cell.length_b   1.000
_cell.length_c   1.000
_cell.angle_alpha   90.00
_cell.angle_beta   90.00
_cell.angle_gamma   90.00
#
_symmetry.space_group_name_H-M   'P 1'
#
loop_
_entity.id
_entity.type
_entity.pdbx_description
1 polymer ?
#
loop_
_entity_poly.entity_id
_entity_poly.type
_entity_poly.pdbx_seq_one_letter_code
_entity_poly.pdbx_strand_id
1 'polypeptide(L)'
;MADPLRSSLLHHDSLTDAVTGESVTPETQLTALHSPSPGSLLFNLTQTAGPSKPCSLVFNNELFPSDGHSHEPANSAFHADVTFSDLLTIPHLRVEVKWPALDLKVAVKIRITENNVRVASNVTRGDLTADELACTSSGSSRLSREGFNNAIAKTNQLCVKSQRLLWHLRALFDTDGPKAVRIRFFDTLADDKSSCIPQLLPFIVGPHKLKSLALPDHSQLVPLSVTRTPHELLSSPAPFPFTTLSSGTTYISINDAQAQLFESARIAHVEQDLGLQQWSKVQHEAVPYQLGEFVILAVNFKPFTPLRGSDGSSVAFRLPERMTTKIWSQQAGIEFACSAFLCPSIAMLEGYDALFIVASRVPFALRTACHDISDLNLRTSIMVTFEPRISQFSISSQLATATALRAPDVARWLPIILNQSPHLPYVDLALKRAPDFKGSVDRRQVDRVYEMMLNWRKWNPEQLAALRSVRSAVGGIILISGPAGTGKTLVQQILCAFFYLIGLHVLVLAPANSNVADFVSKLHKNFPSGDVEALRVFPRSAETDLKDAVGKDATTGPSTSLNPGLPPTHLFEFELVRSEVNAAGEKYSKGRESGLQHKVLKTARNGSLDGTLLQPIMDAKGKAISDGKVDMWKELRRCIEMCERGDFDWQDDKLVNIYEQSYSACKCQFIARSRLIVTTTGNVHNPDIQENWAQDMHGVKCKGVVVILDEACKDNEIDTLGPLMCPGFRSKVTGMIMVGDDRQLEPTDTSAKGRVQFSLFPGRSSMPLATRLKSEGHPCVELLEQHRMSVRIADWPFTNFYPPGMRSSPNTYRTLREKLPGLRVCLAKTLGKDLGHLSQLYSAVDEDDFLRSHYVQVMGRRVKRNLSTVVREHILAFFNHIFWDLHAYFGTELHDNVTVIVAYKEARFCWQQALKHLMRIHKLTTRELPNVMTIDSSQGTEATITIVDCSVQQYRKDSDIGFIDDDRRINVAMTRAQEVRWFLGGSCSADERYARRTKLPAYVRYRNHTETTNSLSNFGGEVLPADGAGWLEKLEKRDVLLQKTFVDDMRRLGR
;
A
#
# COMPACT_ATOMS: atom_id res chain seq x y z
N MET A 1 -37.76 6.22 -2.48
CA MET A 1 -37.25 5.42 -3.61
C MET A 1 -38.31 4.40 -3.94
N ALA A 2 -38.86 4.41 -5.16
CA ALA A 2 -39.73 3.34 -5.66
C ALA A 2 -38.91 2.03 -5.70
N ASP A 3 -39.54 0.88 -5.43
CA ASP A 3 -38.90 -0.43 -5.44
C ASP A 3 -38.37 -0.75 -6.85
N PRO A 4 -37.07 -0.52 -7.14
CA PRO A 4 -36.54 -0.56 -8.51
C PRO A 4 -36.58 -1.98 -9.08
N LEU A 5 -36.66 -2.98 -8.21
CA LEU A 5 -36.71 -4.39 -8.57
C LEU A 5 -38.05 -4.74 -9.22
N ARG A 6 -39.16 -4.23 -8.69
CA ARG A 6 -40.50 -4.55 -9.20
C ARG A 6 -40.74 -3.97 -10.60
N SER A 7 -40.22 -2.77 -10.89
CA SER A 7 -40.27 -2.21 -12.25
C SER A 7 -39.35 -2.91 -13.24
N SER A 8 -38.24 -3.49 -12.76
CA SER A 8 -37.26 -4.18 -13.61
C SER A 8 -37.72 -5.58 -14.03
N LEU A 9 -38.41 -6.30 -13.13
CA LEU A 9 -38.96 -7.63 -13.41
C LEU A 9 -40.15 -7.62 -14.37
N LEU A 10 -40.89 -6.50 -14.43
CA LEU A 10 -42.04 -6.32 -15.33
C LEU A 10 -41.67 -6.25 -16.83
N HIS A 11 -40.39 -6.13 -17.18
CA HIS A 11 -39.92 -5.99 -18.56
C HIS A 11 -39.17 -7.21 -19.11
N HIS A 12 -39.07 -8.29 -18.33
CA HIS A 12 -38.26 -9.46 -18.68
C HIS A 12 -39.04 -10.77 -18.47
N ASP A 13 -40.05 -11.02 -19.31
CA ASP A 13 -40.89 -12.23 -19.32
C ASP A 13 -40.13 -13.56 -19.58
N SER A 14 -38.81 -13.50 -19.79
CA SER A 14 -37.93 -14.62 -20.14
C SER A 14 -36.93 -15.01 -19.04
N LEU A 15 -36.96 -14.35 -17.88
CA LEU A 15 -36.09 -14.71 -16.77
C LEU A 15 -36.64 -15.95 -16.06
N THR A 16 -35.83 -17.00 -15.99
CA THR A 16 -36.08 -18.14 -15.11
C THR A 16 -35.10 -18.15 -13.95
N ASP A 17 -35.61 -18.44 -12.76
CA ASP A 17 -34.87 -18.55 -11.52
C ASP A 17 -33.72 -19.57 -11.70
N ALA A 18 -32.52 -19.20 -11.27
CA ALA A 18 -31.32 -19.99 -11.51
C ALA A 18 -31.23 -21.25 -10.63
N VAL A 19 -32.02 -21.33 -9.56
CA VAL A 19 -32.05 -22.42 -8.59
C VAL A 19 -33.27 -23.31 -8.82
N THR A 20 -34.47 -22.73 -8.99
CA THR A 20 -35.71 -23.49 -9.17
C THR A 20 -36.02 -23.80 -10.63
N GLY A 21 -35.49 -23.00 -11.57
CA GLY A 21 -35.80 -23.13 -12.99
C GLY A 21 -37.18 -22.59 -13.38
N GLU A 22 -37.96 -22.08 -12.43
CA GLU A 22 -39.29 -21.51 -12.63
C GLU A 22 -39.21 -20.09 -13.23
N SER A 23 -40.30 -19.62 -13.85
CA SER A 23 -40.36 -18.23 -14.33
C SER A 23 -40.30 -17.25 -13.16
N VAL A 24 -39.45 -16.23 -13.27
CA VAL A 24 -39.39 -15.14 -12.31
C VAL A 24 -40.62 -14.26 -12.53
N THR A 25 -41.48 -14.15 -11.52
CA THR A 25 -42.68 -13.31 -11.53
C THR A 25 -42.48 -12.08 -10.64
N PRO A 26 -43.34 -11.06 -10.72
CA PRO A 26 -43.32 -9.92 -9.80
C PRO A 26 -43.52 -10.28 -8.32
N GLU A 27 -43.97 -11.51 -8.02
CA GLU A 27 -44.15 -12.08 -6.69
C GLU A 27 -42.94 -12.91 -6.22
N THR A 28 -41.99 -13.23 -7.11
CA THR A 28 -40.77 -13.97 -6.76
C THR A 28 -39.96 -13.17 -5.73
N GLN A 29 -39.76 -13.76 -4.55
CA GLN A 29 -38.90 -13.16 -3.52
C GLN A 29 -37.43 -13.25 -3.92
N LEU A 30 -36.83 -12.11 -4.24
CA LEU A 30 -35.40 -12.01 -4.48
C LEU A 30 -34.63 -12.13 -3.15
N THR A 31 -33.77 -13.15 -3.07
CA THR A 31 -32.86 -13.29 -1.93
C THR A 31 -31.55 -12.56 -2.20
N ALA A 32 -31.10 -11.76 -1.23
CA ALA A 32 -29.80 -11.10 -1.34
C ALA A 32 -28.67 -12.13 -1.23
N LEU A 33 -27.84 -12.24 -2.28
CA LEU A 33 -26.77 -13.25 -2.39
C LEU A 33 -25.66 -13.12 -1.32
N HIS A 34 -25.63 -12.02 -0.56
CA HIS A 34 -24.66 -11.76 0.50
C HIS A 34 -25.12 -12.23 1.90
N SER A 35 -26.38 -12.59 2.09
CA SER A 35 -26.89 -13.08 3.39
C SER A 35 -27.81 -14.31 3.30
N PRO A 36 -27.46 -15.34 2.51
CA PRO A 36 -28.25 -16.57 2.52
C PRO A 36 -28.19 -17.22 3.92
N SER A 37 -29.28 -17.87 4.33
CA SER A 37 -29.35 -18.49 5.66
C SER A 37 -28.28 -19.58 5.81
N PRO A 38 -27.50 -19.61 6.91
CA PRO A 38 -26.47 -20.63 7.12
C PRO A 38 -27.03 -22.03 6.96
N GLY A 39 -26.37 -22.87 6.14
CA GLY A 39 -26.79 -24.24 5.85
C GLY A 39 -27.86 -24.39 4.75
N SER A 40 -28.36 -23.29 4.17
CA SER A 40 -29.24 -23.37 2.99
C SER A 40 -28.49 -23.73 1.71
N LEU A 41 -29.20 -24.28 0.73
CA LEU A 41 -28.66 -24.54 -0.61
C LEU A 41 -28.04 -23.27 -1.22
N LEU A 42 -28.73 -22.13 -1.13
CA LEU A 42 -28.24 -20.87 -1.67
C LEU A 42 -26.96 -20.40 -0.96
N PHE A 43 -26.81 -20.66 0.33
CA PHE A 43 -25.57 -20.41 1.08
C PHE A 43 -24.41 -21.23 0.52
N ASN A 44 -24.66 -22.50 0.21
CA ASN A 44 -23.65 -23.39 -0.34
C ASN A 44 -23.29 -23.05 -1.82
N LEU A 45 -24.26 -22.60 -2.62
CA LEU A 45 -24.06 -22.25 -4.03
C LEU A 45 -23.31 -20.93 -4.24
N THR A 46 -23.52 -19.97 -3.35
CA THR A 46 -22.93 -18.63 -3.45
C THR A 46 -21.50 -18.56 -2.92
N GLN A 47 -21.11 -19.47 -2.02
CA GLN A 47 -19.81 -19.49 -1.35
C GLN A 47 -18.92 -20.65 -1.85
N THR A 48 -17.77 -20.84 -1.20
CA THR A 48 -17.12 -22.17 -1.23
C THR A 48 -18.01 -23.14 -0.47
N ALA A 49 -18.58 -24.11 -1.18
CA ALA A 49 -19.39 -25.16 -0.61
C ALA A 49 -18.53 -26.02 0.33
N GLY A 50 -18.82 -25.93 1.63
CA GLY A 50 -18.17 -26.69 2.70
C GLY A 50 -19.18 -27.20 3.74
N PRO A 51 -18.79 -28.16 4.59
CA PRO A 51 -17.42 -28.60 4.83
C PRO A 51 -16.85 -29.55 3.76
N SER A 52 -15.53 -29.59 3.69
CA SER A 52 -14.75 -30.46 2.80
C SER A 52 -14.90 -31.92 3.19
N LYS A 53 -15.13 -32.81 2.22
CA LYS A 53 -15.32 -34.25 2.49
C LYS A 53 -14.01 -35.02 2.28
N PRO A 54 -13.59 -35.85 3.25
CA PRO A 54 -12.41 -36.69 3.08
C PRO A 54 -12.64 -37.75 2.00
N CYS A 55 -11.60 -38.03 1.23
CA CYS A 55 -11.69 -38.92 0.08
C CYS A 55 -10.35 -39.58 -0.27
N SER A 56 -10.41 -40.63 -1.08
CA SER A 56 -9.28 -41.24 -1.76
C SER A 56 -9.28 -40.81 -3.23
N LEU A 57 -8.13 -40.38 -3.74
CA LEU A 57 -7.92 -40.13 -5.16
C LEU A 57 -7.55 -41.44 -5.86
N VAL A 58 -8.15 -41.71 -7.02
CA VAL A 58 -7.97 -42.96 -7.76
C VAL A 58 -7.18 -42.73 -9.05
N PHE A 59 -5.90 -43.11 -9.03
CA PHE A 59 -5.02 -43.05 -10.21
C PHE A 59 -4.53 -44.46 -10.55
N ASN A 60 -4.65 -44.89 -11.82
CA ASN A 60 -4.25 -46.23 -12.25
C ASN A 60 -4.81 -47.39 -11.38
N ASN A 61 -6.03 -47.22 -10.84
CA ASN A 61 -6.70 -48.13 -9.89
C ASN A 61 -6.05 -48.25 -8.49
N GLU A 62 -5.06 -47.42 -8.17
CA GLU A 62 -4.51 -47.24 -6.82
C GLU A 62 -5.20 -46.08 -6.10
N LEU A 63 -5.28 -46.16 -4.76
CA LEU A 63 -5.96 -45.20 -3.89
C LEU A 63 -4.97 -44.33 -3.10
N PHE A 64 -5.26 -43.04 -3.02
CA PHE A 64 -4.45 -42.05 -2.32
C PHE A 64 -5.31 -41.12 -1.44
N PRO A 65 -5.28 -41.26 -0.09
CA PRO A 65 -4.62 -42.31 0.70
C PRO A 65 -5.27 -43.70 0.53
N SER A 66 -4.69 -44.75 1.10
CA SER A 66 -5.33 -46.09 1.09
C SER A 66 -6.56 -46.10 2.00
N ASP A 67 -7.57 -46.90 1.65
CA ASP A 67 -8.82 -46.99 2.41
C ASP A 67 -8.58 -47.31 3.91
N GLY A 68 -9.27 -46.55 4.77
CA GLY A 68 -9.51 -46.75 6.21
C GLY A 68 -8.53 -47.58 7.05
N HIS A 69 -7.84 -46.92 7.98
CA HIS A 69 -7.29 -47.49 9.21
C HIS A 69 -6.32 -48.69 9.09
N SER A 70 -5.17 -48.54 8.43
CA SER A 70 -4.01 -49.39 8.78
C SER A 70 -2.65 -48.76 8.42
N HIS A 71 -1.82 -48.60 9.46
CA HIS A 71 -0.35 -48.63 9.44
C HIS A 71 0.39 -47.87 8.33
N GLU A 72 0.09 -46.60 8.09
CA GLU A 72 1.07 -45.71 7.48
C GLU A 72 1.91 -45.03 8.59
N PRO A 73 3.26 -45.11 8.57
CA PRO A 73 4.10 -44.48 9.58
C PRO A 73 3.84 -42.96 9.65
N ALA A 74 4.14 -42.34 10.80
CA ALA A 74 3.82 -40.92 11.07
C ALA A 74 4.34 -39.92 10.01
N ASN A 75 5.39 -40.29 9.25
CA ASN A 75 5.98 -39.49 8.18
C ASN A 75 5.31 -39.67 6.79
N SER A 76 4.30 -40.53 6.65
CA SER A 76 3.55 -40.75 5.39
C SER A 76 2.12 -40.20 5.40
N ALA A 77 1.63 -39.67 6.53
CA ALA A 77 0.26 -39.22 6.68
C ALA A 77 -0.04 -37.96 5.84
N PHE A 78 -0.82 -38.14 4.77
CA PHE A 78 -1.48 -37.06 4.04
C PHE A 78 -2.98 -37.32 4.00
N HIS A 79 -3.76 -36.25 3.86
CA HIS A 79 -5.20 -36.33 3.68
C HIS A 79 -5.62 -35.62 2.40
N ALA A 80 -6.62 -36.17 1.73
CA ALA A 80 -7.22 -35.58 0.54
C ALA A 80 -8.68 -35.22 0.84
N ASP A 81 -9.02 -33.96 0.59
CA ASP A 81 -10.34 -33.40 0.78
C ASP A 81 -10.89 -32.86 -0.53
N VAL A 82 -12.21 -32.92 -0.69
CA VAL A 82 -12.90 -32.34 -1.85
C VAL A 82 -13.94 -31.33 -1.43
N THR A 83 -13.99 -30.21 -2.15
CA THR A 83 -15.01 -29.16 -2.04
C THR A 83 -15.47 -28.70 -3.41
N PHE A 84 -16.68 -28.15 -3.47
CA PHE A 84 -17.15 -27.38 -4.62
C PHE A 84 -16.95 -25.89 -4.34
N SER A 85 -16.61 -25.10 -5.34
CA SER A 85 -16.48 -23.66 -5.18
C SER A 85 -17.06 -22.90 -6.37
N ASP A 86 -17.45 -21.64 -6.09
CA ASP A 86 -17.80 -20.66 -7.11
C ASP A 86 -18.98 -21.12 -8.01
N LEU A 87 -19.93 -21.89 -7.45
CA LEU A 87 -20.94 -22.65 -8.19
C LEU A 87 -21.96 -21.81 -8.98
N LEU A 88 -22.20 -20.55 -8.59
CA LEU A 88 -23.06 -19.65 -9.37
C LEU A 88 -22.31 -18.87 -10.45
N THR A 89 -20.99 -18.78 -10.36
CA THR A 89 -20.16 -17.96 -11.25
C THR A 89 -19.32 -18.83 -12.17
N ILE A 90 -18.34 -19.55 -11.60
CA ILE A 90 -17.41 -20.41 -12.31
C ILE A 90 -17.30 -21.73 -11.55
N PRO A 91 -18.21 -22.69 -11.80
CA PRO A 91 -18.27 -23.91 -10.99
C PRO A 91 -16.96 -24.70 -11.03
N HIS A 92 -16.37 -24.95 -9.87
CA HIS A 92 -15.14 -25.72 -9.73
C HIS A 92 -15.26 -26.84 -8.69
N LEU A 93 -14.61 -27.96 -8.99
CA LEU A 93 -14.27 -29.01 -8.04
C LEU A 93 -12.85 -28.75 -7.55
N ARG A 94 -12.68 -28.49 -6.26
CA ARG A 94 -11.36 -28.33 -5.63
C ARG A 94 -10.99 -29.63 -4.93
N VAL A 95 -9.89 -30.22 -5.39
CA VAL A 95 -9.23 -31.36 -4.76
C VAL A 95 -8.03 -30.81 -3.99
N GLU A 96 -7.99 -31.03 -2.67
CA GLU A 96 -6.93 -30.53 -1.81
C GLU A 96 -6.23 -31.67 -1.09
N VAL A 97 -4.92 -31.74 -1.23
CA VAL A 97 -4.07 -32.73 -0.54
C VAL A 97 -3.15 -31.99 0.42
N LYS A 98 -3.14 -32.40 1.69
CA LYS A 98 -2.29 -31.79 2.71
C LYS A 98 -1.39 -32.83 3.36
N TRP A 99 -0.14 -32.42 3.61
CA TRP A 99 0.88 -33.11 4.39
C TRP A 99 1.18 -32.29 5.64
N PRO A 100 0.45 -32.50 6.76
CA PRO A 100 0.57 -31.67 7.96
C PRO A 100 1.98 -31.63 8.55
N ALA A 101 2.69 -32.76 8.51
CA ALA A 101 4.04 -32.88 9.05
C ALA A 101 5.06 -31.96 8.34
N LEU A 102 4.79 -31.59 7.08
CA LEU A 102 5.66 -30.74 6.28
C LEU A 102 5.12 -29.33 6.12
N ASP A 103 3.96 -29.00 6.70
CA ASP A 103 3.19 -27.80 6.38
C ASP A 103 3.14 -27.58 4.85
N LEU A 104 2.74 -28.64 4.14
CA LEU A 104 2.65 -28.66 2.69
C LEU A 104 1.22 -28.93 2.27
N LYS A 105 0.74 -28.14 1.32
CA LYS A 105 -0.59 -28.26 0.73
C LYS A 105 -0.47 -28.13 -0.77
N VAL A 106 -1.18 -28.99 -1.50
CA VAL A 106 -1.36 -28.91 -2.94
C VAL A 106 -2.86 -28.93 -3.22
N ALA A 107 -3.33 -28.06 -4.11
CA ALA A 107 -4.70 -28.13 -4.57
C ALA A 107 -4.78 -28.10 -6.09
N VAL A 108 -5.74 -28.86 -6.62
CA VAL A 108 -6.11 -28.86 -8.03
C VAL A 108 -7.56 -28.40 -8.12
N LYS A 109 -7.84 -27.33 -8.87
CA LYS A 109 -9.22 -26.96 -9.21
C LYS A 109 -9.53 -27.46 -10.60
N ILE A 110 -10.65 -28.15 -10.74
CA ILE A 110 -11.16 -28.65 -12.01
C ILE A 110 -12.45 -27.92 -12.31
N ARG A 111 -12.52 -27.27 -13.48
CA ARG A 111 -13.77 -26.64 -13.90
C ARG A 111 -14.83 -27.69 -14.19
N ILE A 112 -16.03 -27.44 -13.68
CA ILE A 112 -17.21 -28.28 -13.88
C ILE A 112 -18.03 -27.68 -15.01
N THR A 113 -18.49 -28.54 -15.90
CA THR A 113 -19.36 -28.29 -17.03
C THR A 113 -20.40 -29.40 -17.08
N GLU A 114 -21.47 -29.22 -17.86
CA GLU A 114 -22.57 -30.19 -17.91
C GLU A 114 -22.16 -31.60 -18.33
N ASN A 115 -21.03 -31.74 -19.04
CA ASN A 115 -20.63 -32.97 -19.71
C ASN A 115 -19.39 -33.64 -19.09
N ASN A 116 -18.72 -33.00 -18.14
CA ASN A 116 -17.41 -33.46 -17.66
C ASN A 116 -17.42 -34.03 -16.23
N VAL A 117 -18.56 -34.09 -15.55
CA VAL A 117 -18.69 -34.70 -14.22
C VAL A 117 -19.68 -35.85 -14.25
N ARG A 118 -19.33 -36.96 -13.60
CA ARG A 118 -20.19 -38.13 -13.41
C ARG A 118 -20.07 -38.64 -11.98
N VAL A 119 -21.19 -39.09 -11.42
CA VAL A 119 -21.25 -39.75 -10.10
C VAL A 119 -21.72 -41.18 -10.31
N ALA A 120 -21.04 -42.14 -9.69
CA ALA A 120 -21.47 -43.52 -9.57
C ALA A 120 -21.69 -43.82 -8.08
N SER A 121 -22.92 -44.16 -7.73
CA SER A 121 -23.28 -44.49 -6.35
C SER A 121 -23.14 -45.98 -6.05
N ASN A 122 -22.86 -46.32 -4.80
CA ASN A 122 -22.75 -47.70 -4.31
C ASN A 122 -21.77 -48.58 -5.12
N VAL A 123 -20.60 -48.02 -5.45
CA VAL A 123 -19.56 -48.76 -6.16
C VAL A 123 -18.88 -49.72 -5.19
N THR A 124 -19.13 -51.01 -5.35
CA THR A 124 -18.50 -52.07 -4.53
C THR A 124 -17.17 -52.51 -5.15
N ARG A 125 -16.07 -52.44 -4.39
CA ARG A 125 -14.79 -53.09 -4.74
C ARG A 125 -14.15 -53.68 -3.48
N GLY A 126 -14.14 -55.00 -3.36
CA GLY A 126 -13.79 -55.68 -2.10
C GLY A 126 -14.95 -55.63 -1.10
N ASP A 127 -14.67 -55.47 0.18
CA ASP A 127 -15.67 -55.48 1.27
C ASP A 127 -16.31 -54.11 1.56
N LEU A 128 -15.99 -53.08 0.78
CA LEU A 128 -16.43 -51.69 1.01
C LEU A 128 -17.31 -51.17 -0.13
N THR A 129 -18.40 -50.50 0.25
CA THR A 129 -19.32 -49.78 -0.65
C THR A 129 -19.13 -48.29 -0.47
N ALA A 130 -18.79 -47.59 -1.55
CA ALA A 130 -18.57 -46.14 -1.53
C ALA A 130 -19.08 -45.47 -2.81
N ASP A 131 -19.29 -44.16 -2.76
CA ASP A 131 -19.61 -43.37 -3.95
C ASP A 131 -18.34 -42.87 -4.64
N GLU A 132 -18.33 -42.90 -5.97
CA GLU A 132 -17.24 -42.38 -6.80
C GLU A 132 -17.69 -41.19 -7.65
N LEU A 133 -16.90 -40.13 -7.63
CA LEU A 133 -17.02 -38.96 -8.48
C LEU A 133 -15.89 -38.96 -9.51
N ALA A 134 -16.24 -38.91 -10.79
CA ALA A 134 -15.28 -38.81 -11.89
C ALA A 134 -15.45 -37.45 -12.60
N CYS A 135 -14.36 -36.67 -12.66
CA CYS A 135 -14.33 -35.42 -13.39
C CYS A 135 -13.28 -35.49 -14.52
N THR A 136 -13.72 -35.31 -15.77
CA THR A 136 -12.83 -35.27 -16.93
C THR A 136 -12.22 -33.87 -17.12
N SER A 137 -10.92 -33.84 -17.34
CA SER A 137 -10.08 -32.65 -17.35
C SER A 137 -9.48 -32.33 -18.72
N SER A 138 -10.13 -32.76 -19.82
CA SER A 138 -9.57 -32.60 -21.18
C SER A 138 -9.27 -31.14 -21.52
N GLY A 139 -7.97 -30.82 -21.64
CA GLY A 139 -7.43 -29.50 -21.97
C GLY A 139 -6.86 -28.75 -20.76
N SER A 140 -5.67 -28.16 -20.92
CA SER A 140 -4.97 -27.39 -19.87
C SER A 140 -5.75 -26.15 -19.39
N SER A 141 -6.72 -25.66 -20.17
CA SER A 141 -7.58 -24.52 -19.81
C SER A 141 -8.61 -24.81 -18.72
N ARG A 142 -8.79 -26.09 -18.32
CA ARG A 142 -9.84 -26.52 -17.37
C ARG A 142 -9.32 -26.92 -15.99
N LEU A 143 -8.01 -26.88 -15.80
CA LEU A 143 -7.36 -27.23 -14.55
C LEU A 143 -6.57 -26.05 -14.00
N SER A 144 -6.52 -25.94 -12.68
CA SER A 144 -5.58 -25.06 -11.98
C SER A 144 -4.77 -25.85 -10.97
N ARG A 145 -3.59 -25.32 -10.64
CA ARG A 145 -2.66 -25.88 -9.65
C ARG A 145 -2.30 -24.81 -8.63
N GLU A 146 -2.27 -25.21 -7.37
CA GLU A 146 -1.87 -24.41 -6.20
C GLU A 146 -0.88 -25.23 -5.36
N GLY A 147 0.17 -24.61 -4.83
CA GLY A 147 1.11 -25.25 -3.89
C GLY A 147 2.12 -26.23 -4.52
N PHE A 148 2.09 -26.42 -5.84
CA PHE A 148 2.99 -27.36 -6.53
C PHE A 148 4.47 -26.93 -6.48
N ASN A 149 4.75 -25.63 -6.47
CA ASN A 149 6.12 -25.12 -6.36
C ASN A 149 6.73 -25.51 -5.00
N ASN A 150 5.99 -25.30 -3.91
CA ASN A 150 6.37 -25.74 -2.56
C ASN A 150 6.52 -27.27 -2.47
N ALA A 151 5.62 -28.01 -3.11
CA ALA A 151 5.68 -29.46 -3.13
C ALA A 151 6.94 -29.99 -3.83
N ILE A 152 7.43 -29.27 -4.85
CA ILE A 152 8.69 -29.60 -5.53
C ILE A 152 9.88 -29.41 -4.62
N ALA A 153 9.97 -28.27 -3.94
CA ALA A 153 11.05 -28.00 -3.00
C ALA A 153 11.13 -29.04 -1.87
N LYS A 154 9.99 -29.59 -1.45
CA LYS A 154 9.89 -30.60 -0.39
C LYS A 154 9.76 -32.04 -0.91
N THR A 155 9.89 -32.29 -2.22
CA THR A 155 9.63 -33.62 -2.81
C THR A 155 10.50 -34.73 -2.19
N ASN A 156 11.76 -34.44 -1.89
CA ASN A 156 12.69 -35.41 -1.28
C ASN A 156 12.35 -35.75 0.19
N GLN A 157 11.52 -34.95 0.85
CA GLN A 157 11.05 -35.17 2.22
C GLN A 157 9.75 -36.00 2.25
N LEU A 158 9.10 -36.19 1.09
CA LEU A 158 7.88 -36.98 0.96
C LEU A 158 8.20 -38.47 0.84
N CYS A 159 7.35 -39.33 1.41
CA CYS A 159 7.43 -40.77 1.20
C CYS A 159 7.15 -41.13 -0.28
N VAL A 160 7.57 -42.33 -0.71
CA VAL A 160 7.40 -42.80 -2.11
C VAL A 160 5.95 -42.69 -2.60
N LYS A 161 4.97 -43.04 -1.75
CA LYS A 161 3.54 -42.93 -2.08
C LYS A 161 3.10 -41.48 -2.29
N SER A 162 3.57 -40.56 -1.45
CA SER A 162 3.31 -39.12 -1.59
C SER A 162 3.98 -38.53 -2.84
N GLN A 163 5.20 -38.97 -3.15
CA GLN A 163 5.89 -38.56 -4.39
C GLN A 163 5.13 -39.04 -5.64
N ARG A 164 4.62 -40.29 -5.63
CA ARG A 164 3.78 -40.83 -6.72
C ARG A 164 2.46 -40.08 -6.86
N LEU A 165 1.77 -39.78 -5.75
CA LEU A 165 0.57 -38.95 -5.79
C LEU A 165 0.85 -37.58 -6.41
N LEU A 166 1.91 -36.92 -5.96
CA LEU A 166 2.31 -35.62 -6.49
C LEU A 166 2.65 -35.71 -7.99
N TRP A 167 3.27 -36.79 -8.44
CA TRP A 167 3.50 -37.07 -9.85
C TRP A 167 2.19 -37.20 -10.63
N HIS A 168 1.22 -37.99 -10.14
CA HIS A 168 -0.09 -38.13 -10.77
C HIS A 168 -0.85 -36.81 -10.86
N LEU A 169 -0.84 -36.02 -9.79
CA LEU A 169 -1.47 -34.69 -9.76
C LEU A 169 -0.81 -33.73 -10.75
N ARG A 170 0.51 -33.81 -10.95
CA ARG A 170 1.21 -33.03 -11.99
C ARG A 170 0.87 -33.50 -13.39
N ALA A 171 0.79 -34.81 -13.61
CA ALA A 171 0.48 -35.38 -14.91
C ALA A 171 -0.89 -34.92 -15.43
N LEU A 172 -1.83 -34.52 -14.57
CA LEU A 172 -3.10 -33.92 -15.01
C LEU A 172 -2.92 -32.70 -15.93
N PHE A 173 -1.80 -31.97 -15.82
CA PHE A 173 -1.50 -30.79 -16.63
C PHE A 173 -0.76 -31.11 -17.93
N ASP A 174 -0.31 -32.36 -18.11
CA ASP A 174 0.45 -32.78 -19.28
C ASP A 174 -0.47 -33.19 -20.44
N THR A 175 -0.02 -32.97 -21.68
CA THR A 175 -0.76 -33.34 -22.90
C THR A 175 -1.05 -34.84 -22.96
N ASP A 176 -0.20 -35.67 -22.38
CA ASP A 176 -0.32 -37.14 -22.41
C ASP A 176 -0.74 -37.74 -21.07
N GLY A 177 -0.92 -36.92 -20.03
CA GLY A 177 -1.29 -37.40 -18.70
C GLY A 177 -2.79 -37.73 -18.55
N PRO A 178 -3.19 -38.25 -17.37
CA PRO A 178 -4.55 -38.73 -17.11
C PRO A 178 -5.59 -37.64 -17.38
N LYS A 179 -6.64 -38.01 -18.11
CA LYS A 179 -7.71 -37.09 -18.55
C LYS A 179 -8.91 -37.03 -17.61
N ALA A 180 -8.82 -37.70 -16.46
CA ALA A 180 -9.86 -37.68 -15.45
C ALA A 180 -9.27 -37.79 -14.05
N VAL A 181 -9.85 -37.06 -13.11
CA VAL A 181 -9.67 -37.25 -11.68
C VAL A 181 -10.84 -38.05 -11.17
N ARG A 182 -10.56 -39.23 -10.60
CA ARG A 182 -11.54 -40.06 -9.92
C ARG A 182 -11.34 -39.92 -8.42
N ILE A 183 -12.42 -39.68 -7.71
CA ILE A 183 -12.47 -39.46 -6.28
C ILE A 183 -13.42 -40.50 -5.71
N ARG A 184 -12.98 -41.23 -4.69
CA ARG A 184 -13.80 -42.15 -3.91
C ARG A 184 -14.00 -41.58 -2.52
N PHE A 185 -15.24 -41.41 -2.09
CA PHE A 185 -15.54 -40.91 -0.76
C PHE A 185 -15.37 -42.02 0.29
N PHE A 186 -15.01 -41.66 1.52
CA PHE A 186 -14.87 -42.65 2.61
C PHE A 186 -16.21 -43.24 3.03
N ASP A 187 -17.28 -42.45 2.94
CA ASP A 187 -18.67 -42.85 3.20
C ASP A 187 -19.55 -42.50 1.99
N THR A 188 -20.68 -43.21 1.85
CA THR A 188 -21.74 -42.89 0.87
C THR A 188 -22.20 -41.43 1.03
N LEU A 189 -22.59 -40.80 -0.07
CA LEU A 189 -23.08 -39.42 -0.08
C LEU A 189 -24.50 -39.34 0.49
N ALA A 190 -25.30 -40.40 0.37
CA ALA A 190 -26.68 -40.44 0.87
C ALA A 190 -26.77 -40.37 2.41
N ASP A 191 -25.81 -40.95 3.12
CA ASP A 191 -25.88 -41.11 4.58
C ASP A 191 -25.14 -40.01 5.36
N ASP A 192 -24.42 -39.13 4.66
CA ASP A 192 -23.59 -38.10 5.26
C ASP A 192 -24.32 -36.76 5.43
N LYS A 193 -24.92 -36.57 6.61
CA LYS A 193 -25.57 -35.31 7.01
C LYS A 193 -24.59 -34.19 7.37
N SER A 194 -23.29 -34.48 7.44
CA SER A 194 -22.26 -33.51 7.85
C SER A 194 -21.71 -32.68 6.68
N SER A 195 -21.91 -33.14 5.43
CA SER A 195 -21.43 -32.46 4.22
C SER A 195 -22.55 -31.78 3.43
N CYS A 196 -22.25 -30.65 2.77
CA CYS A 196 -23.15 -30.02 1.81
C CYS A 196 -23.11 -30.66 0.41
N ILE A 197 -22.10 -31.49 0.12
CA ILE A 197 -21.88 -32.10 -1.19
C ILE A 197 -23.13 -32.84 -1.71
N PRO A 198 -23.84 -33.68 -0.92
CA PRO A 198 -25.02 -34.40 -1.40
C PRO A 198 -26.15 -33.46 -1.86
N GLN A 199 -26.29 -32.29 -1.23
CA GLN A 199 -27.29 -31.29 -1.59
C GLN A 199 -26.95 -30.55 -2.88
N LEU A 200 -25.65 -30.46 -3.22
CA LEU A 200 -25.15 -29.72 -4.37
C LEU A 200 -25.13 -30.57 -5.64
N LEU A 201 -24.89 -31.87 -5.51
CA LEU A 201 -24.79 -32.80 -6.65
C LEU A 201 -26.03 -32.79 -7.56
N PRO A 202 -27.29 -32.69 -7.08
CA PRO A 202 -28.45 -32.54 -7.94
C PRO A 202 -28.37 -31.34 -8.91
N PHE A 203 -27.68 -30.27 -8.51
CA PHE A 203 -27.50 -29.05 -9.31
C PHE A 203 -26.28 -29.11 -10.24
N ILE A 204 -25.41 -30.10 -10.05
CA ILE A 204 -24.19 -30.30 -10.84
C ILE A 204 -24.39 -31.41 -11.88
N VAL A 205 -24.89 -32.57 -11.45
CA VAL A 205 -25.07 -33.76 -12.29
C VAL A 205 -26.52 -34.23 -12.39
N GLY A 206 -27.41 -33.74 -11.53
CA GLY A 206 -28.82 -34.12 -11.52
C GLY A 206 -29.68 -33.40 -12.58
N PRO A 207 -31.01 -33.57 -12.52
CA PRO A 207 -31.93 -33.00 -13.51
C PRO A 207 -32.09 -31.47 -13.42
N HIS A 208 -31.69 -30.86 -12.30
CA HIS A 208 -31.86 -29.42 -12.04
C HIS A 208 -30.52 -28.66 -12.17
N LYS A 209 -29.86 -28.76 -13.32
CA LYS A 209 -28.52 -28.18 -13.53
C LYS A 209 -28.52 -26.65 -13.48
N LEU A 210 -27.45 -26.07 -12.92
CA LEU A 210 -27.22 -24.62 -12.94
C LEU A 210 -26.88 -24.12 -14.36
N LYS A 211 -27.46 -22.99 -14.76
CA LYS A 211 -27.18 -22.34 -16.06
C LYS A 211 -25.69 -22.00 -16.27
N SER A 212 -24.96 -21.70 -15.20
CA SER A 212 -23.52 -21.37 -15.24
C SER A 212 -22.67 -22.52 -15.81
N LEU A 213 -23.13 -23.77 -15.71
CA LEU A 213 -22.44 -24.95 -16.23
C LEU A 213 -22.45 -25.05 -17.75
N ALA A 214 -23.42 -24.40 -18.41
CA ALA A 214 -23.60 -24.36 -19.86
C ALA A 214 -22.84 -23.21 -20.53
N LEU A 215 -22.32 -22.25 -19.75
CA LEU A 215 -21.66 -21.06 -20.29
C LEU A 215 -20.33 -21.41 -20.98
N PRO A 216 -20.07 -20.92 -22.21
CA PRO A 216 -18.81 -21.13 -22.91
C PRO A 216 -17.58 -20.61 -22.16
N ASP A 217 -16.41 -21.23 -22.34
CA ASP A 217 -15.17 -20.85 -21.61
C ASP A 217 -14.78 -19.38 -21.75
N HIS A 218 -15.14 -18.74 -22.86
CA HIS A 218 -14.83 -17.34 -23.14
C HIS A 218 -15.83 -16.35 -22.52
N SER A 219 -17.02 -16.78 -22.12
CA SER A 219 -18.04 -15.89 -21.55
C SER A 219 -17.86 -15.65 -20.05
N GLN A 220 -16.90 -16.34 -19.40
CA GLN A 220 -16.94 -16.55 -17.96
C GLN A 220 -16.12 -15.57 -17.11
N LEU A 221 -15.27 -14.75 -17.72
CA LEU A 221 -14.57 -13.63 -17.07
C LEU A 221 -14.19 -12.62 -18.16
N VAL A 222 -15.12 -12.29 -19.07
CA VAL A 222 -14.90 -11.18 -20.00
C VAL A 222 -14.75 -9.95 -19.09
N PRO A 223 -13.60 -9.23 -19.11
CA PRO A 223 -13.55 -7.93 -18.47
C PRO A 223 -14.75 -7.17 -19.02
N LEU A 224 -15.65 -6.68 -18.15
CA LEU A 224 -16.73 -5.81 -18.59
C LEU A 224 -16.10 -4.85 -19.59
N SER A 225 -16.54 -4.90 -20.86
CA SER A 225 -15.80 -4.26 -21.95
C SER A 225 -15.46 -2.84 -21.54
N VAL A 226 -14.26 -2.37 -21.92
CA VAL A 226 -13.74 -1.02 -21.59
C VAL A 226 -14.73 0.10 -21.98
N THR A 227 -15.73 -0.24 -22.80
CA THR A 227 -16.82 0.63 -23.24
C THR A 227 -17.94 0.83 -22.23
N ARG A 228 -18.09 -0.01 -21.19
CA ARG A 228 -19.08 0.24 -20.15
C ARG A 228 -18.58 1.33 -19.23
N THR A 229 -19.19 2.49 -19.31
CA THR A 229 -18.84 3.61 -18.42
C THR A 229 -19.11 3.22 -16.96
N PRO A 230 -18.38 3.81 -15.98
CA PRO A 230 -18.72 3.67 -14.57
C PRO A 230 -20.20 3.96 -14.26
N HIS A 231 -20.81 4.87 -15.04
CA HIS A 231 -22.24 5.15 -15.01
C HIS A 231 -23.11 3.97 -15.47
N GLU A 232 -22.78 3.30 -16.58
CA GLU A 232 -23.51 2.11 -17.07
C GLU A 232 -23.46 0.93 -16.09
N LEU A 233 -22.41 0.82 -15.27
CA LEU A 233 -22.33 -0.20 -14.22
C LEU A 233 -23.16 0.15 -12.98
N LEU A 234 -23.24 1.44 -12.65
CA LEU A 234 -24.11 1.94 -11.56
C LEU A 234 -25.60 1.92 -11.93
N SER A 235 -25.92 1.89 -13.22
CA SER A 235 -27.28 1.86 -13.76
C SER A 235 -27.70 0.51 -14.37
N SER A 236 -26.80 -0.49 -14.35
CA SER A 236 -27.07 -1.84 -14.85
C SER A 236 -28.03 -2.60 -13.92
N PRO A 237 -29.00 -3.35 -14.47
CA PRO A 237 -29.95 -4.13 -13.69
C PRO A 237 -29.32 -5.46 -13.22
N ALA A 238 -28.59 -5.44 -12.11
CA ALA A 238 -28.27 -6.62 -11.28
C ALA A 238 -27.78 -6.17 -9.87
N PRO A 239 -28.07 -6.93 -8.79
CA PRO A 239 -28.01 -6.39 -7.44
C PRO A 239 -26.58 -6.42 -6.88
N PHE A 240 -26.09 -5.25 -6.45
CA PHE A 240 -25.09 -5.16 -5.40
C PHE A 240 -25.74 -5.66 -4.08
N PRO A 241 -25.13 -6.54 -3.26
CA PRO A 241 -23.71 -6.92 -3.16
C PRO A 241 -23.40 -8.38 -3.56
N PHE A 242 -22.14 -8.62 -3.92
CA PHE A 242 -21.64 -9.91 -4.41
C PHE A 242 -21.26 -10.86 -3.27
N THR A 243 -21.27 -12.17 -3.59
CA THR A 243 -20.65 -13.18 -2.74
C THR A 243 -19.15 -13.26 -3.05
N THR A 244 -18.33 -13.34 -2.00
CA THR A 244 -16.88 -13.27 -2.12
C THR A 244 -16.31 -14.57 -2.67
N LEU A 245 -15.43 -14.45 -3.66
CA LEU A 245 -14.70 -15.57 -4.25
C LEU A 245 -13.32 -15.68 -3.62
N SER A 246 -12.83 -16.91 -3.48
CA SER A 246 -11.53 -17.18 -2.89
C SER A 246 -10.39 -16.61 -3.74
N SER A 247 -9.54 -15.77 -3.15
CA SER A 247 -8.31 -15.27 -3.79
C SER A 247 -7.11 -16.08 -3.29
N GLY A 248 -6.53 -16.93 -4.15
CA GLY A 248 -5.35 -17.73 -3.83
C GLY A 248 -4.02 -17.06 -4.24
N THR A 249 -2.91 -17.71 -3.88
CA THR A 249 -1.53 -17.31 -4.22
C THR A 249 -1.15 -17.57 -5.68
N THR A 250 -2.04 -18.22 -6.43
CA THR A 250 -1.89 -18.56 -7.84
C THR A 250 -3.11 -18.10 -8.62
N TYR A 251 -2.92 -17.79 -9.91
CA TYR A 251 -4.03 -17.61 -10.84
C TYR A 251 -4.27 -18.88 -11.64
N ILE A 252 -5.50 -19.11 -12.08
CA ILE A 252 -5.87 -20.28 -12.88
C ILE A 252 -5.38 -20.14 -14.33
N SER A 253 -5.56 -18.95 -14.90
CA SER A 253 -5.21 -18.62 -16.28
C SER A 253 -4.93 -17.12 -16.41
N ILE A 254 -4.50 -16.69 -17.59
CA ILE A 254 -4.34 -15.27 -17.91
C ILE A 254 -5.68 -14.53 -17.75
N ASN A 255 -6.79 -15.15 -18.13
CA ASN A 255 -8.13 -14.56 -18.03
C ASN A 255 -8.55 -14.36 -16.58
N ASP A 256 -8.25 -15.35 -15.74
CA ASP A 256 -8.50 -15.28 -14.30
C ASP A 256 -7.67 -14.17 -13.64
N ALA A 257 -6.37 -14.11 -13.95
CA ALA A 257 -5.50 -13.03 -13.48
C ALA A 257 -6.00 -11.64 -13.89
N GLN A 258 -6.34 -11.48 -15.17
CA GLN A 258 -6.85 -10.24 -15.71
C GLN A 258 -8.16 -9.82 -15.03
N ALA A 259 -9.12 -10.72 -14.87
CA ALA A 259 -10.41 -10.38 -14.28
C ALA A 259 -10.31 -10.08 -12.80
N GLN A 260 -9.56 -10.85 -12.01
CA GLN A 260 -9.37 -10.57 -10.59
C GLN A 260 -8.70 -9.21 -10.37
N LEU A 261 -7.61 -8.92 -11.09
CA LEU A 261 -6.88 -7.66 -10.96
C LEU A 261 -7.72 -6.47 -11.45
N PHE A 262 -8.42 -6.62 -12.57
CA PHE A 262 -9.26 -5.57 -13.16
C PHE A 262 -10.46 -5.26 -12.25
N GLU A 263 -11.21 -6.27 -11.81
CA GLU A 263 -12.40 -6.09 -10.97
C GLU A 263 -12.04 -5.53 -9.60
N SER A 264 -10.97 -6.01 -8.96
CA SER A 264 -10.51 -5.47 -7.67
C SER A 264 -10.16 -3.98 -7.76
N ALA A 265 -9.41 -3.56 -8.80
CA ALA A 265 -9.07 -2.15 -9.00
C ALA A 265 -10.31 -1.30 -9.32
N ARG A 266 -11.18 -1.80 -10.21
CA ARG A 266 -12.41 -1.12 -10.63
C ARG A 266 -13.35 -0.90 -9.45
N ILE A 267 -13.61 -1.92 -8.63
CA ILE A 267 -14.51 -1.81 -7.47
C ILE A 267 -13.94 -0.86 -6.42
N ALA A 268 -12.64 -0.94 -6.11
CA ALA A 268 -12.01 -0.02 -5.16
C ALA A 268 -12.20 1.44 -5.59
N HIS A 269 -12.07 1.73 -6.89
CA HIS A 269 -12.34 3.07 -7.43
C HIS A 269 -13.81 3.47 -7.32
N VAL A 270 -14.75 2.56 -7.63
CA VAL A 270 -16.21 2.83 -7.52
C VAL A 270 -16.62 3.09 -6.07
N GLU A 271 -16.12 2.33 -5.11
CA GLU A 271 -16.39 2.56 -3.68
C GLU A 271 -15.86 3.92 -3.22
N GLN A 272 -14.67 4.31 -3.69
CA GLN A 272 -14.10 5.63 -3.41
C GLN A 272 -14.97 6.75 -4.00
N ASP A 273 -15.39 6.62 -5.26
CA ASP A 273 -16.24 7.62 -5.93
C ASP A 273 -17.61 7.73 -5.27
N LEU A 274 -18.27 6.60 -4.99
CA LEU A 274 -19.55 6.59 -4.27
C LEU A 274 -19.44 7.20 -2.87
N GLY A 275 -18.37 6.89 -2.13
CA GLY A 275 -18.09 7.52 -0.85
C GLY A 275 -17.96 9.03 -0.98
N LEU A 276 -17.29 9.50 -2.05
CA LEU A 276 -17.07 10.91 -2.31
C LEU A 276 -18.35 11.64 -2.73
N GLN A 277 -19.22 10.99 -3.49
CA GLN A 277 -20.55 11.50 -3.83
C GLN A 277 -21.46 11.62 -2.60
N GLN A 278 -21.36 10.70 -1.64
CA GLN A 278 -22.12 10.83 -0.38
C GLN A 278 -21.62 11.98 0.48
N TRP A 279 -20.30 12.18 0.52
CA TRP A 279 -19.68 13.32 1.20
C TRP A 279 -20.10 14.64 0.56
N SER A 280 -20.04 14.76 -0.77
CA SER A 280 -20.33 16.00 -1.50
C SER A 280 -21.81 16.44 -1.48
N LYS A 281 -22.75 15.55 -1.10
CA LYS A 281 -24.18 15.88 -0.95
C LYS A 281 -24.47 16.78 0.25
N VAL A 282 -23.53 16.92 1.19
CA VAL A 282 -23.72 17.67 2.43
C VAL A 282 -22.87 18.94 2.36
N GLN A 283 -23.41 20.05 2.84
CA GLN A 283 -22.62 21.27 3.04
C GLN A 283 -21.67 21.08 4.22
N HIS A 284 -20.41 21.44 4.03
CA HIS A 284 -19.40 21.38 5.08
C HIS A 284 -19.09 22.78 5.60
N GLU A 285 -18.53 22.84 6.79
CA GLU A 285 -18.14 24.09 7.42
C GLU A 285 -16.68 24.37 7.06
N ALA A 286 -16.38 25.54 6.52
CA ALA A 286 -15.03 25.95 6.16
C ALA A 286 -14.65 27.27 6.82
N VAL A 287 -13.39 27.40 7.21
CA VAL A 287 -12.79 28.65 7.67
C VAL A 287 -11.74 29.07 6.65
N PRO A 288 -11.90 30.23 5.98
CA PRO A 288 -10.94 30.73 5.01
C PRO A 288 -9.78 31.44 5.71
N TYR A 289 -8.55 31.05 5.37
CA TYR A 289 -7.31 31.64 5.86
C TYR A 289 -6.49 32.21 4.71
N GLN A 290 -5.88 33.36 4.94
CA GLN A 290 -4.91 33.96 4.03
C GLN A 290 -3.49 33.54 4.44
N LEU A 291 -2.73 32.98 3.49
CA LEU A 291 -1.31 32.64 3.63
C LEU A 291 -0.55 33.28 2.46
N GLY A 292 0.06 34.44 2.70
CA GLY A 292 0.65 35.25 1.64
C GLY A 292 -0.40 35.69 0.62
N GLU A 293 -0.19 35.32 -0.65
CA GLU A 293 -1.15 35.58 -1.74
C GLU A 293 -2.23 34.49 -1.87
N PHE A 294 -2.11 33.39 -1.13
CA PHE A 294 -2.99 32.23 -1.24
C PHE A 294 -4.14 32.28 -0.23
N VAL A 295 -5.27 31.68 -0.62
CA VAL A 295 -6.39 31.42 0.28
C VAL A 295 -6.51 29.91 0.50
N ILE A 296 -6.54 29.52 1.77
CA ILE A 296 -6.72 28.14 2.22
C ILE A 296 -8.10 28.04 2.89
N LEU A 297 -8.92 27.12 2.41
CA LEU A 297 -10.15 26.72 3.05
C LEU A 297 -9.89 25.54 3.98
N ALA A 298 -9.99 25.78 5.29
CA ALA A 298 -9.85 24.75 6.29
C ALA A 298 -11.23 24.19 6.65
N VAL A 299 -11.49 22.91 6.34
CA VAL A 299 -12.84 22.33 6.28
C VAL A 299 -13.08 21.31 7.38
N ASN A 300 -14.18 21.47 8.11
CA ASN A 300 -14.75 20.48 9.01
C ASN A 300 -15.91 19.77 8.32
N PHE A 301 -15.85 18.45 8.23
CA PHE A 301 -16.89 17.64 7.64
C PHE A 301 -18.12 17.66 8.55
N LYS A 302 -19.24 18.11 7.99
CA LYS A 302 -20.55 17.83 8.58
C LYS A 302 -20.87 16.33 8.42
N PRO A 303 -21.69 15.74 9.31
CA PRO A 303 -22.08 14.35 9.20
C PRO A 303 -22.70 14.06 7.83
N PHE A 304 -22.14 13.09 7.12
CA PHE A 304 -22.67 12.54 5.87
C PHE A 304 -22.91 11.04 6.06
N THR A 305 -23.68 10.44 5.16
CA THR A 305 -23.95 9.00 5.19
C THR A 305 -22.75 8.25 4.60
N PRO A 306 -21.87 7.61 5.39
CA PRO A 306 -20.80 6.81 4.82
C PRO A 306 -21.39 5.60 4.11
N LEU A 307 -20.64 5.01 3.18
CA LEU A 307 -20.95 3.66 2.72
C LEU A 307 -20.90 2.72 3.93
N ARG A 308 -21.96 1.95 4.16
CA ARG A 308 -22.06 1.03 5.30
C ARG A 308 -22.28 -0.39 4.83
N GLY A 309 -21.66 -1.32 5.53
CA GLY A 309 -22.07 -2.71 5.53
C GLY A 309 -23.38 -2.90 6.32
N SER A 310 -24.08 -4.01 6.08
CA SER A 310 -25.36 -4.32 6.72
C SER A 310 -25.26 -4.60 8.24
N ASP A 311 -24.05 -4.80 8.77
CA ASP A 311 -23.74 -4.88 10.20
C ASP A 311 -23.52 -3.51 10.86
N GLY A 312 -23.68 -2.43 10.11
CA GLY A 312 -23.44 -1.06 10.56
C GLY A 312 -21.97 -0.65 10.53
N SER A 313 -21.05 -1.51 10.10
CA SER A 313 -19.66 -1.14 9.87
C SER A 313 -19.57 -0.12 8.72
N SER A 314 -18.82 0.96 8.92
CA SER A 314 -18.66 2.00 7.90
C SER A 314 -17.39 1.75 7.10
N VAL A 315 -17.47 1.87 5.77
CA VAL A 315 -16.28 1.94 4.90
C VAL A 315 -15.48 3.16 5.33
N ALA A 316 -14.16 3.00 5.46
CA ALA A 316 -13.28 4.11 5.82
C ALA A 316 -13.26 5.13 4.68
N PHE A 317 -14.03 6.21 4.82
CA PHE A 317 -14.02 7.31 3.87
C PHE A 317 -12.75 8.15 4.04
N ARG A 318 -12.05 8.39 2.92
CA ARG A 318 -10.95 9.35 2.84
C ARG A 318 -11.09 10.13 1.55
N LEU A 319 -10.83 11.44 1.62
CA LEU A 319 -10.66 12.22 0.40
C LEU A 319 -9.44 11.71 -0.37
N PRO A 320 -9.51 11.60 -1.71
CA PRO A 320 -8.35 11.27 -2.52
C PRO A 320 -7.24 12.32 -2.28
N GLU A 321 -6.00 11.88 -1.98
CA GLU A 321 -4.87 12.74 -1.57
C GLU A 321 -4.52 13.88 -2.55
N ARG A 322 -5.12 13.91 -3.75
CA ARG A 322 -4.88 14.87 -4.84
C ARG A 322 -6.15 15.24 -5.60
N MET A 323 -7.27 15.28 -4.88
CA MET A 323 -8.55 15.68 -5.42
C MET A 323 -8.55 17.17 -5.80
N THR A 324 -9.02 17.49 -7.00
CA THR A 324 -9.44 18.85 -7.35
C THR A 324 -10.93 18.96 -7.17
N THR A 325 -11.43 20.17 -6.94
CA THR A 325 -12.85 20.38 -6.66
C THR A 325 -13.25 21.78 -7.09
N LYS A 326 -14.46 21.93 -7.58
CA LYS A 326 -15.14 23.23 -7.53
C LYS A 326 -15.81 23.35 -6.17
N ILE A 327 -15.75 24.55 -5.60
CA ILE A 327 -16.35 24.86 -4.31
C ILE A 327 -17.36 25.96 -4.53
N TRP A 328 -18.56 25.73 -4.00
CA TRP A 328 -19.69 26.66 -4.06
C TRP A 328 -20.05 27.10 -2.65
N SER A 329 -20.32 28.38 -2.47
CA SER A 329 -20.75 28.92 -1.17
C SER A 329 -21.59 30.17 -1.39
N GLN A 330 -22.47 30.43 -0.43
CA GLN A 330 -23.23 31.67 -0.36
C GLN A 330 -22.89 32.38 0.95
N GLN A 331 -22.36 33.60 0.85
CA GLN A 331 -21.98 34.40 2.01
C GLN A 331 -22.57 35.80 1.91
N ALA A 332 -23.27 36.24 2.96
CA ALA A 332 -23.96 37.54 2.99
C ALA A 332 -24.85 37.80 1.75
N GLY A 333 -25.47 36.76 1.20
CA GLY A 333 -26.33 36.83 0.02
C GLY A 333 -25.60 36.78 -1.34
N ILE A 334 -24.26 36.76 -1.35
CA ILE A 334 -23.45 36.68 -2.57
C ILE A 334 -22.99 35.24 -2.77
N GLU A 335 -23.35 34.64 -3.91
CA GLU A 335 -22.84 33.34 -4.32
C GLU A 335 -21.46 33.48 -4.97
N PHE A 336 -20.58 32.52 -4.69
CA PHE A 336 -19.32 32.40 -5.39
C PHE A 336 -18.97 30.94 -5.70
N ALA A 337 -18.19 30.77 -6.75
CA ALA A 337 -17.54 29.52 -7.11
C ALA A 337 -16.03 29.73 -7.22
N CYS A 338 -15.26 28.75 -6.77
CA CYS A 338 -13.82 28.73 -6.98
C CYS A 338 -13.31 27.31 -7.21
N SER A 339 -12.22 27.17 -7.94
CA SER A 339 -11.51 25.90 -8.08
C SER A 339 -10.48 25.78 -6.98
N ALA A 340 -10.40 24.61 -6.35
CA ALA A 340 -9.44 24.33 -5.30
C ALA A 340 -8.88 22.91 -5.43
N PHE A 341 -7.76 22.65 -4.78
CA PHE A 341 -7.19 21.31 -4.66
C PHE A 341 -6.95 20.96 -3.20
N LEU A 342 -7.11 19.67 -2.89
CA LEU A 342 -6.83 19.14 -1.57
C LEU A 342 -5.34 19.29 -1.25
N CYS A 343 -5.04 19.89 -0.12
CA CYS A 343 -3.71 20.03 0.45
C CYS A 343 -3.50 18.97 1.54
N PRO A 344 -2.39 18.20 1.53
CA PRO A 344 -2.18 17.09 2.47
C PRO A 344 -2.15 17.52 3.94
N SER A 345 -1.46 18.61 4.25
CA SER A 345 -1.40 19.20 5.59
C SER A 345 -0.66 20.54 5.57
N ILE A 346 -1.13 21.50 6.35
CA ILE A 346 -0.38 22.71 6.70
C ILE A 346 -0.24 22.70 8.20
N ALA A 347 0.99 22.68 8.71
CA ALA A 347 1.26 22.52 10.13
C ALA A 347 0.40 23.45 10.99
N MET A 348 0.22 24.72 10.60
CA MET A 348 -0.59 25.70 11.33
C MET A 348 -2.09 25.37 11.39
N LEU A 349 -2.65 24.72 10.36
CA LEU A 349 -4.08 24.43 10.20
C LEU A 349 -4.44 22.95 10.44
N GLU A 350 -3.56 22.18 11.09
CA GLU A 350 -3.91 20.82 11.53
C GLU A 350 -5.08 20.86 12.52
N GLY A 351 -6.14 20.09 12.23
CA GLY A 351 -7.37 19.98 13.04
C GLY A 351 -8.68 20.06 12.31
N TYR A 352 -8.61 20.55 11.09
CA TYR A 352 -9.68 20.42 10.13
C TYR A 352 -9.64 19.03 9.49
N ASP A 353 -10.79 18.53 9.06
CA ASP A 353 -10.89 17.22 8.40
C ASP A 353 -10.12 17.22 7.05
N ALA A 354 -10.13 18.37 6.35
CA ALA A 354 -9.45 18.61 5.09
C ALA A 354 -9.02 20.07 4.92
N LEU A 355 -7.98 20.31 4.11
CA LEU A 355 -7.52 21.65 3.72
C LEU A 355 -7.57 21.76 2.19
N PHE A 356 -8.11 22.85 1.67
CA PHE A 356 -8.15 23.11 0.23
C PHE A 356 -7.48 24.44 -0.09
N ILE A 357 -6.56 24.43 -1.04
CA ILE A 357 -5.93 25.66 -1.54
C ILE A 357 -6.72 26.12 -2.76
N VAL A 358 -7.17 27.37 -2.74
CA VAL A 358 -7.87 27.99 -3.88
C VAL A 358 -6.86 28.18 -5.01
N ALA A 359 -7.12 27.54 -6.15
CA ALA A 359 -6.28 27.56 -7.34
C ALA A 359 -6.76 28.55 -8.42
N SER A 360 -8.00 29.03 -8.30
CA SER A 360 -8.54 30.07 -9.18
C SER A 360 -8.36 31.47 -8.57
N ARG A 361 -8.70 32.52 -9.32
CA ARG A 361 -8.86 33.86 -8.76
C ARG A 361 -9.80 33.82 -7.55
N VAL A 362 -9.31 34.30 -6.40
CA VAL A 362 -10.07 34.32 -5.14
C VAL A 362 -11.27 35.27 -5.28
N PRO A 363 -12.53 34.77 -5.16
CA PRO A 363 -13.71 35.61 -5.24
C PRO A 363 -13.71 36.71 -4.17
N PHE A 364 -14.26 37.88 -4.48
CA PHE A 364 -14.29 39.01 -3.54
C PHE A 364 -14.96 38.65 -2.20
N ALA A 365 -16.11 37.97 -2.25
CA ALA A 365 -16.84 37.52 -1.05
C ALA A 365 -15.98 36.60 -0.16
N LEU A 366 -15.21 35.70 -0.77
CA LEU A 366 -14.30 34.81 -0.05
C LEU A 366 -13.12 35.58 0.54
N ARG A 367 -12.56 36.55 -0.20
CA ARG A 367 -11.45 37.40 0.27
C ARG A 367 -11.86 38.22 1.49
N THR A 368 -13.06 38.78 1.51
CA THR A 368 -13.59 39.53 2.65
C THR A 368 -13.84 38.67 3.89
N ALA A 369 -13.94 37.36 3.72
CA ALA A 369 -14.12 36.40 4.80
C ALA A 369 -12.81 35.88 5.39
N CYS A 370 -11.68 36.08 4.71
CA CYS A 370 -10.40 35.48 5.07
C CYS A 370 -9.86 36.03 6.39
N HIS A 371 -9.39 35.12 7.24
CA HIS A 371 -8.63 35.46 8.43
C HIS A 371 -7.12 35.38 8.15
N ASP A 372 -6.31 36.15 8.86
CA ASP A 372 -4.86 35.94 8.88
C ASP A 372 -4.57 34.56 9.50
N ILE A 373 -3.73 33.75 8.87
CA ILE A 373 -3.37 32.42 9.38
C ILE A 373 -2.69 32.48 10.77
N SER A 374 -2.19 33.65 11.17
CA SER A 374 -1.60 33.93 12.48
C SER A 374 -2.65 34.15 13.58
N ASP A 375 -3.90 34.49 13.22
CA ASP A 375 -5.01 34.74 14.14
C ASP A 375 -6.00 33.57 14.17
N LEU A 376 -5.61 32.50 14.86
CA LEU A 376 -6.37 31.26 14.96
C LEU A 376 -7.56 31.32 15.95
N ASN A 377 -7.79 32.46 16.60
CA ASN A 377 -8.79 32.60 17.66
C ASN A 377 -10.19 33.00 17.15
N LEU A 378 -10.28 33.57 15.95
CA LEU A 378 -11.54 34.00 15.32
C LEU A 378 -12.07 32.90 14.38
N ARG A 379 -13.37 32.60 14.47
CA ARG A 379 -14.02 31.52 13.70
C ARG A 379 -15.27 32.00 12.98
N THR A 380 -15.13 32.91 12.02
CA THR A 380 -16.25 33.15 11.10
C THR A 380 -16.22 32.08 10.02
N SER A 381 -16.98 31.00 10.24
CA SER A 381 -17.08 29.90 9.28
C SER A 381 -18.10 30.19 8.17
N ILE A 382 -17.82 29.69 6.97
CA ILE A 382 -18.75 29.67 5.84
C ILE A 382 -19.21 28.23 5.56
N MET A 383 -20.38 28.09 4.93
CA MET A 383 -20.88 26.79 4.49
C MET A 383 -20.51 26.59 3.02
N VAL A 384 -19.81 25.49 2.72
CA VAL A 384 -19.30 25.17 1.39
C VAL A 384 -19.85 23.84 0.89
N THR A 385 -20.20 23.80 -0.40
CA THR A 385 -20.53 22.58 -1.13
C THR A 385 -19.38 22.26 -2.09
N PHE A 386 -19.11 20.97 -2.28
CA PHE A 386 -18.03 20.50 -3.15
C PHE A 386 -18.57 19.79 -4.38
N GLU A 387 -17.97 20.07 -5.54
CA GLU A 387 -18.09 19.26 -6.74
C GLU A 387 -16.73 18.59 -7.01
N PRO A 388 -16.52 17.39 -6.44
CA PRO A 388 -15.25 16.70 -6.50
C PRO A 388 -14.91 16.24 -7.93
N ARG A 389 -13.63 16.33 -8.28
CA ARG A 389 -13.04 15.72 -9.48
C ARG A 389 -11.86 14.84 -9.07
N ILE A 390 -12.01 13.53 -9.29
CA ILE A 390 -10.94 12.56 -9.03
C ILE A 390 -10.15 12.37 -10.32
N SER A 391 -8.82 12.35 -10.20
CA SER A 391 -7.97 11.95 -11.32
C SER A 391 -8.25 10.49 -11.71
N GLN A 392 -8.64 10.26 -12.96
CA GLN A 392 -8.81 8.91 -13.50
C GLN A 392 -7.46 8.22 -13.77
N PHE A 393 -6.34 8.93 -13.66
CA PHE A 393 -5.03 8.42 -14.06
C PHE A 393 -4.64 7.12 -13.33
N SER A 394 -4.84 7.05 -12.00
CA SER A 394 -4.48 5.85 -11.22
C SER A 394 -5.27 4.63 -11.66
N ILE A 395 -6.60 4.76 -11.82
CA ILE A 395 -7.44 3.66 -12.26
C ILE A 395 -7.15 3.30 -13.73
N SER A 396 -6.97 4.29 -14.62
CA SER A 396 -6.59 4.04 -16.00
C SER A 396 -5.27 3.27 -16.12
N SER A 397 -4.27 3.62 -15.29
CA SER A 397 -2.98 2.91 -15.20
C SER A 397 -3.15 1.46 -14.77
N GLN A 398 -3.95 1.22 -13.73
CA GLN A 398 -4.25 -0.13 -13.24
C GLN A 398 -5.00 -0.96 -14.29
N LEU A 399 -6.07 -0.44 -14.88
CA LEU A 399 -6.85 -1.15 -15.89
C LEU A 399 -6.02 -1.42 -17.17
N ALA A 400 -5.13 -0.50 -17.55
CA ALA A 400 -4.18 -0.71 -18.65
C ALA A 400 -3.21 -1.86 -18.33
N THR A 401 -2.71 -1.92 -17.09
CA THR A 401 -1.85 -3.00 -16.60
C THR A 401 -2.53 -4.37 -16.70
N ALA A 402 -3.77 -4.48 -16.19
CA ALA A 402 -4.53 -5.72 -16.25
C ALA A 402 -4.80 -6.16 -17.71
N THR A 403 -5.14 -5.21 -18.58
CA THR A 403 -5.42 -5.49 -20.00
C THR A 403 -4.17 -5.94 -20.77
N ALA A 404 -3.01 -5.40 -20.42
CA ALA A 404 -1.74 -5.70 -21.06
C ALA A 404 -1.20 -7.10 -20.76
N LEU A 405 -1.78 -7.86 -19.82
CA LEU A 405 -1.38 -9.24 -19.52
C LEU A 405 -1.40 -10.18 -20.75
N ARG A 406 -2.21 -9.87 -21.76
CA ARG A 406 -2.30 -10.64 -23.01
C ARG A 406 -1.32 -10.20 -24.10
N ALA A 407 -0.51 -9.18 -23.85
CA ALA A 407 0.41 -8.67 -24.84
C ALA A 407 1.48 -9.73 -25.19
N PRO A 408 1.84 -9.92 -26.48
CA PRO A 408 2.77 -10.96 -26.90
C PRO A 408 4.14 -10.88 -26.19
N ASP A 409 4.63 -9.67 -25.95
CA ASP A 409 5.90 -9.37 -25.29
C ASP A 409 5.88 -9.56 -23.76
N VAL A 410 4.69 -9.73 -23.18
CA VAL A 410 4.48 -10.05 -21.75
C VAL A 410 4.57 -11.56 -21.48
N ALA A 411 4.43 -12.40 -22.50
CA ALA A 411 4.35 -13.86 -22.35
C ALA A 411 5.47 -14.48 -21.49
N ARG A 412 6.68 -13.90 -21.51
CA ARG A 412 7.82 -14.33 -20.70
C ARG A 412 7.61 -14.19 -19.19
N TRP A 413 6.77 -13.25 -18.75
CA TRP A 413 6.48 -12.99 -17.35
C TRP A 413 5.30 -13.82 -16.82
N LEU A 414 4.46 -14.36 -17.71
CA LEU A 414 3.27 -15.12 -17.34
C LEU A 414 3.55 -16.30 -16.39
N PRO A 415 4.61 -17.11 -16.55
CA PRO A 415 4.91 -18.18 -15.60
C PRO A 415 5.04 -17.70 -14.15
N ILE A 416 5.60 -16.50 -13.95
CA ILE A 416 5.78 -15.86 -12.63
C ILE A 416 4.48 -15.21 -12.17
N ILE A 417 3.82 -14.47 -13.05
CA ILE A 417 2.55 -13.79 -12.74
C ILE A 417 1.50 -14.83 -12.32
N LEU A 418 1.34 -15.90 -13.08
CA LEU A 418 0.42 -16.98 -12.74
C LEU A 418 0.88 -17.78 -11.51
N ASN A 419 2.20 -17.79 -11.25
CA ASN A 419 2.85 -18.51 -10.15
C ASN A 419 2.57 -20.02 -10.22
N GLN A 420 2.58 -20.54 -11.45
CA GLN A 420 2.22 -21.92 -11.77
C GLN A 420 3.39 -22.73 -12.34
N SER A 421 4.53 -22.10 -12.65
CA SER A 421 5.68 -22.83 -13.21
C SER A 421 6.70 -23.13 -12.13
N PRO A 422 7.07 -24.41 -11.93
CA PRO A 422 8.14 -24.75 -11.02
C PRO A 422 9.54 -24.67 -11.63
N HIS A 423 9.62 -24.51 -12.95
CA HIS A 423 10.85 -24.41 -13.70
C HIS A 423 10.91 -23.05 -14.35
N LEU A 424 11.58 -22.12 -13.67
CA LEU A 424 11.87 -20.79 -14.17
C LEU A 424 13.36 -20.72 -14.55
N PRO A 425 13.72 -20.08 -15.68
CA PRO A 425 15.10 -20.00 -16.11
C PRO A 425 15.92 -19.11 -15.18
N TYR A 426 17.20 -19.43 -15.01
CA TYR A 426 18.16 -18.50 -14.41
C TYR A 426 18.53 -17.41 -15.41
N VAL A 427 18.50 -16.16 -14.97
CA VAL A 427 18.82 -14.99 -15.78
C VAL A 427 19.96 -14.22 -15.12
N ASP A 428 21.08 -14.06 -15.83
CA ASP A 428 22.14 -13.12 -15.45
C ASP A 428 21.70 -11.70 -15.85
N LEU A 429 21.18 -10.93 -14.89
CA LEU A 429 20.73 -9.56 -15.10
C LEU A 429 21.88 -8.60 -15.44
N ALA A 430 23.12 -8.92 -15.05
CA ALA A 430 24.27 -8.09 -15.39
C ALA A 430 24.61 -8.16 -16.88
N LEU A 431 24.39 -9.32 -17.51
CA LEU A 431 24.65 -9.55 -18.93
C LEU A 431 23.41 -9.44 -19.82
N LYS A 432 22.20 -9.61 -19.27
CA LYS A 432 20.95 -9.55 -20.04
C LYS A 432 20.73 -8.16 -20.65
N ARG A 433 20.26 -8.11 -21.89
CA ARG A 433 19.93 -6.88 -22.62
C ARG A 433 18.54 -6.97 -23.22
N ALA A 434 17.99 -5.82 -23.59
CA ALA A 434 16.71 -5.73 -24.29
C ALA A 434 16.75 -6.53 -25.60
N PRO A 435 15.64 -7.18 -26.02
CA PRO A 435 15.61 -8.00 -27.24
C PRO A 435 16.01 -7.25 -28.52
N ASP A 436 15.77 -5.94 -28.57
CA ASP A 436 16.05 -5.04 -29.68
C ASP A 436 17.45 -4.40 -29.64
N PHE A 437 18.24 -4.65 -28.58
CA PHE A 437 19.59 -4.13 -28.46
C PHE A 437 20.56 -4.85 -29.40
N LYS A 438 21.06 -4.13 -30.42
CA LYS A 438 22.00 -4.67 -31.45
C LYS A 438 23.50 -4.51 -31.11
N GLY A 439 23.86 -3.97 -29.95
CA GLY A 439 25.25 -3.75 -29.56
C GLY A 439 25.89 -4.95 -28.85
N SER A 440 27.21 -4.94 -28.67
CA SER A 440 27.92 -5.92 -27.84
C SER A 440 27.95 -5.50 -26.37
N VAL A 441 27.89 -6.47 -25.46
CA VAL A 441 28.09 -6.25 -24.01
C VAL A 441 29.58 -6.33 -23.69
N ASP A 442 30.16 -5.28 -23.13
CA ASP A 442 31.52 -5.32 -22.59
C ASP A 442 31.53 -6.11 -21.27
N ARG A 443 31.80 -7.41 -21.37
CA ARG A 443 31.87 -8.30 -20.21
C ARG A 443 32.95 -7.89 -19.22
N ARG A 444 34.09 -7.37 -19.69
CA ARG A 444 35.19 -6.93 -18.81
C ARG A 444 34.78 -5.73 -17.97
N GLN A 445 34.06 -4.78 -18.56
CA GLN A 445 33.48 -3.67 -17.80
C GLN A 445 32.48 -4.18 -16.76
N VAL A 446 31.55 -5.06 -17.16
CA VAL A 446 30.54 -5.61 -16.25
C VAL A 446 31.18 -6.34 -15.07
N ASP A 447 32.18 -7.19 -15.33
CA ASP A 447 32.86 -7.96 -14.30
C ASP A 447 33.68 -7.06 -13.36
N ARG A 448 34.35 -6.02 -13.88
CA ARG A 448 35.01 -5.01 -13.02
C ARG A 448 34.03 -4.31 -12.09
N VAL A 449 32.90 -3.82 -12.62
CA VAL A 449 31.89 -3.11 -11.81
C VAL A 449 31.23 -4.05 -10.81
N TYR A 450 31.05 -5.32 -11.16
CA TYR A 450 30.56 -6.36 -10.27
C TYR A 450 31.53 -6.60 -9.10
N GLU A 451 32.83 -6.76 -9.37
CA GLU A 451 33.84 -6.89 -8.32
C GLU A 451 33.96 -5.62 -7.46
N MET A 452 33.85 -4.43 -8.06
CA MET A 452 33.78 -3.18 -7.31
C MET A 452 32.58 -3.16 -6.35
N MET A 453 31.40 -3.61 -6.80
CA MET A 453 30.20 -3.71 -5.97
C MET A 453 30.40 -4.66 -4.78
N LEU A 454 30.96 -5.85 -5.02
CA LEU A 454 31.20 -6.85 -3.97
C LEU A 454 32.27 -6.42 -2.97
N ASN A 455 33.26 -5.63 -3.41
CA ASN A 455 34.37 -5.17 -2.57
C ASN A 455 34.20 -3.73 -2.04
N TRP A 456 33.08 -3.05 -2.38
CA TRP A 456 32.82 -1.66 -1.98
C TRP A 456 32.90 -1.46 -0.47
N ARG A 457 32.46 -2.47 0.29
CA ARG A 457 32.60 -2.55 1.74
C ARG A 457 32.59 -4.00 2.18
N LYS A 458 32.89 -4.22 3.46
CA LYS A 458 32.66 -5.52 4.10
C LYS A 458 31.15 -5.74 4.26
N TRP A 459 30.61 -6.63 3.43
CA TRP A 459 29.22 -7.08 3.49
C TRP A 459 29.06 -8.26 4.46
N ASN A 460 27.90 -8.37 5.09
CA ASN A 460 27.52 -9.62 5.75
C ASN A 460 27.10 -10.68 4.70
N PRO A 461 27.03 -11.97 5.08
CA PRO A 461 26.76 -13.05 4.14
C PRO A 461 25.46 -12.89 3.35
N GLU A 462 24.39 -12.43 4.00
CA GLU A 462 23.07 -12.27 3.38
C GLU A 462 23.03 -11.09 2.39
N GLN A 463 23.63 -9.96 2.76
CA GLN A 463 23.79 -8.81 1.86
C GLN A 463 24.65 -9.20 0.65
N LEU A 464 25.74 -9.94 0.86
CA LEU A 464 26.58 -10.44 -0.23
C LEU A 464 25.81 -11.42 -1.13
N ALA A 465 24.96 -12.28 -0.58
CA ALA A 465 24.09 -13.17 -1.34
C ALA A 465 23.09 -12.38 -2.19
N ALA A 466 22.49 -11.31 -1.64
CA ALA A 466 21.60 -10.42 -2.37
C ALA A 466 22.32 -9.74 -3.54
N LEU A 467 23.55 -9.23 -3.34
CA LEU A 467 24.36 -8.64 -4.41
C LEU A 467 24.77 -9.67 -5.47
N ARG A 468 25.09 -10.91 -5.07
CA ARG A 468 25.46 -11.99 -6.00
C ARG A 468 24.28 -12.46 -6.86
N SER A 469 23.06 -12.36 -6.34
CA SER A 469 21.84 -12.83 -7.01
C SER A 469 21.58 -12.19 -8.38
N VAL A 470 22.20 -11.03 -8.68
CA VAL A 470 22.13 -10.38 -10.00
C VAL A 470 22.61 -11.27 -11.15
N ARG A 471 23.45 -12.28 -10.86
CA ARG A 471 23.95 -13.25 -11.85
C ARG A 471 23.05 -14.46 -12.05
N SER A 472 22.06 -14.66 -11.19
CA SER A 472 21.25 -15.90 -11.13
C SER A 472 19.79 -15.61 -10.74
N ALA A 473 19.20 -14.56 -11.31
CA ALA A 473 17.81 -14.19 -11.03
C ALA A 473 16.85 -15.22 -11.62
N VAL A 474 16.01 -15.84 -10.78
CA VAL A 474 15.06 -16.86 -11.22
C VAL A 474 13.89 -16.19 -11.92
N GLY A 475 13.66 -16.55 -13.18
CA GLY A 475 12.67 -15.90 -14.05
C GLY A 475 12.95 -14.42 -14.31
N GLY A 476 14.15 -13.92 -14.00
CA GLY A 476 14.46 -12.50 -14.05
C GLY A 476 13.94 -11.69 -12.84
N ILE A 477 13.49 -12.37 -11.78
CA ILE A 477 13.01 -11.75 -10.54
C ILE A 477 13.95 -12.07 -9.38
N ILE A 478 14.32 -11.04 -8.61
CA ILE A 478 15.06 -11.16 -7.35
C ILE A 478 14.15 -10.68 -6.22
N LEU A 479 13.97 -11.52 -5.20
CA LEU A 479 13.27 -11.14 -3.96
C LEU A 479 14.29 -10.96 -2.84
N ILE A 480 14.23 -9.82 -2.17
CA ILE A 480 15.01 -9.54 -0.96
C ILE A 480 14.02 -9.18 0.14
N SER A 481 13.95 -10.00 1.19
CA SER A 481 13.18 -9.69 2.39
C SER A 481 14.12 -9.41 3.55
N GLY A 482 13.67 -8.63 4.51
CA GLY A 482 14.44 -8.44 5.73
C GLY A 482 13.71 -7.55 6.73
N PRO A 483 13.92 -7.74 8.04
CA PRO A 483 13.34 -6.86 9.04
C PRO A 483 13.84 -5.42 8.96
N ALA A 484 13.28 -4.55 9.81
CA ALA A 484 13.81 -3.20 9.98
C ALA A 484 15.28 -3.21 10.43
N GLY A 485 16.10 -2.32 9.85
CA GLY A 485 17.51 -2.17 10.26
C GLY A 485 18.51 -3.15 9.64
N THR A 486 18.10 -4.04 8.75
CA THR A 486 19.01 -5.04 8.11
C THR A 486 19.75 -4.53 6.86
N GLY A 487 19.58 -3.25 6.52
CA GLY A 487 20.28 -2.62 5.39
C GLY A 487 19.61 -2.82 4.04
N LYS A 488 18.31 -3.15 3.98
CA LYS A 488 17.52 -3.28 2.74
C LYS A 488 17.76 -2.12 1.74
N THR A 489 17.51 -0.89 2.16
CA THR A 489 17.68 0.32 1.32
C THR A 489 19.13 0.49 0.83
N LEU A 490 20.12 0.11 1.66
CA LEU A 490 21.53 0.18 1.27
C LEU A 490 21.84 -0.81 0.14
N VAL A 491 21.42 -2.08 0.29
CA VAL A 491 21.58 -3.11 -0.76
C VAL A 491 20.89 -2.65 -2.05
N GLN A 492 19.67 -2.13 -1.93
CA GLN A 492 18.91 -1.60 -3.06
C GLN A 492 19.65 -0.49 -3.81
N GLN A 493 20.27 0.45 -3.10
CA GLN A 493 21.03 1.55 -3.69
C GLN A 493 22.29 1.09 -4.40
N ILE A 494 22.97 0.09 -3.84
CA ILE A 494 24.16 -0.49 -4.47
C ILE A 494 23.80 -1.28 -5.72
N LEU A 495 22.69 -2.04 -5.70
CA LEU A 495 22.16 -2.68 -6.90
C LEU A 495 21.77 -1.65 -7.97
N CYS A 496 21.11 -0.56 -7.57
CA CYS A 496 20.78 0.55 -8.46
C CYS A 496 22.03 1.16 -9.12
N ALA A 497 23.04 1.50 -8.33
CA ALA A 497 24.30 2.03 -8.83
C ALA A 497 25.02 1.05 -9.75
N PHE A 498 25.04 -0.25 -9.41
CA PHE A 498 25.62 -1.30 -10.24
C PHE A 498 25.00 -1.32 -11.65
N PHE A 499 23.66 -1.39 -11.76
CA PHE A 499 22.98 -1.41 -13.06
C PHE A 499 23.16 -0.11 -13.84
N TYR A 500 23.19 1.02 -13.14
CA TYR A 500 23.49 2.32 -13.74
C TYR A 500 24.91 2.37 -14.31
N LEU A 501 25.92 1.91 -13.57
CA LEU A 501 27.32 1.97 -14.02
C LEU A 501 27.63 1.02 -15.19
N ILE A 502 26.92 -0.11 -15.32
CA ILE A 502 27.08 -1.03 -16.47
C ILE A 502 26.31 -0.62 -17.73
N GLY A 503 25.60 0.52 -17.71
CA GLY A 503 24.94 1.05 -18.90
C GLY A 503 23.45 0.76 -19.05
N LEU A 504 22.77 0.17 -18.05
CA LEU A 504 21.32 -0.09 -18.11
C LEU A 504 20.48 1.13 -17.67
N HIS A 505 19.24 1.19 -18.10
CA HIS A 505 18.24 2.09 -17.54
C HIS A 505 17.70 1.46 -16.25
N VAL A 506 17.49 2.27 -15.22
CA VAL A 506 17.04 1.82 -13.90
C VAL A 506 15.78 2.60 -13.54
N LEU A 507 14.71 1.86 -13.22
CA LEU A 507 13.47 2.42 -12.71
C LEU A 507 13.33 2.01 -11.25
N VAL A 508 13.38 2.97 -10.34
CA VAL A 508 13.12 2.74 -8.91
C VAL A 508 11.69 3.15 -8.60
N LEU A 509 10.94 2.24 -8.00
CA LEU A 509 9.55 2.43 -7.63
C LEU A 509 9.38 2.25 -6.12
N ALA A 510 8.40 2.92 -5.55
CA ALA A 510 7.94 2.69 -4.18
C ALA A 510 6.45 3.03 -4.05
N PRO A 511 5.72 2.46 -3.07
CA PRO A 511 4.28 2.67 -2.93
C PRO A 511 3.92 4.09 -2.46
N ALA A 512 4.81 4.81 -1.78
CA ALA A 512 4.55 6.17 -1.31
C ALA A 512 5.65 7.18 -1.66
N ASN A 513 5.26 8.45 -1.76
CA ASN A 513 6.17 9.56 -2.05
C ASN A 513 7.26 9.74 -0.98
N SER A 514 6.93 9.44 0.29
CA SER A 514 7.89 9.47 1.39
C SER A 514 9.00 8.42 1.21
N ASN A 515 8.67 7.23 0.73
CA ASN A 515 9.65 6.18 0.41
C ASN A 515 10.58 6.63 -0.73
N VAL A 516 10.01 7.21 -1.80
CA VAL A 516 10.78 7.78 -2.92
C VAL A 516 11.75 8.86 -2.42
N ALA A 517 11.28 9.78 -1.57
CA ALA A 517 12.10 10.86 -1.04
C ALA A 517 13.26 10.33 -0.18
N ASP A 518 13.00 9.35 0.69
CA ASP A 518 14.01 8.70 1.52
C ASP A 518 15.07 7.97 0.67
N PHE A 519 14.64 7.24 -0.36
CA PHE A 519 15.55 6.57 -1.29
C PHE A 519 16.51 7.56 -1.97
N VAL A 520 15.98 8.65 -2.54
CA VAL A 520 16.78 9.68 -3.24
C VAL A 520 17.76 10.35 -2.27
N SER A 521 17.30 10.71 -1.07
CA SER A 521 18.13 11.33 -0.03
C SER A 521 19.32 10.44 0.37
N LYS A 522 19.07 9.15 0.60
CA LYS A 522 20.12 8.18 0.96
C LYS A 522 21.04 7.86 -0.22
N LEU A 523 20.53 7.86 -1.46
CA LEU A 523 21.34 7.62 -2.66
C LEU A 523 22.40 8.73 -2.82
N HIS A 524 21.98 9.99 -2.67
CA HIS A 524 22.88 11.14 -2.74
C HIS A 524 23.97 11.11 -1.64
N LYS A 525 23.65 10.61 -0.44
CA LYS A 525 24.64 10.43 0.64
C LYS A 525 25.71 9.39 0.29
N ASN A 526 25.34 8.31 -0.39
CA ASN A 526 26.26 7.24 -0.78
C ASN A 526 27.07 7.57 -2.04
N PHE A 527 26.57 8.48 -2.89
CA PHE A 527 27.20 8.91 -4.14
C PHE A 527 27.23 10.46 -4.25
N PRO A 528 28.00 11.14 -3.39
CA PRO A 528 28.00 12.60 -3.31
C PRO A 528 28.64 13.30 -4.51
N SER A 529 29.48 12.59 -5.28
CA SER A 529 30.14 13.09 -6.50
C SER A 529 29.16 13.36 -7.66
N GLY A 530 27.94 12.81 -7.61
CA GLY A 530 26.98 12.91 -8.70
C GLY A 530 27.14 11.84 -9.79
N ASP A 531 28.04 10.88 -9.62
CA ASP A 531 28.26 9.78 -10.59
C ASP A 531 27.01 8.93 -10.86
N VAL A 532 26.07 8.91 -9.90
CA VAL A 532 24.76 8.27 -10.03
C VAL A 532 23.70 9.29 -9.66
N GLU A 533 23.07 9.88 -10.67
CA GLU A 533 22.04 10.89 -10.49
C GLU A 533 20.65 10.33 -10.79
N ALA A 534 19.74 10.51 -9.84
CA ALA A 534 18.34 10.11 -9.93
C ALA A 534 17.44 11.27 -10.35
N LEU A 535 16.57 11.03 -11.32
CA LEU A 535 15.50 11.94 -11.70
C LEU A 535 14.19 11.51 -11.03
N ARG A 536 13.64 12.34 -10.14
CA ARG A 536 12.35 12.10 -9.49
C ARG A 536 11.21 12.62 -10.36
N VAL A 537 10.32 11.73 -10.80
CA VAL A 537 9.14 12.11 -11.60
C VAL A 537 7.90 12.08 -10.71
N PHE A 538 7.12 13.16 -10.74
CA PHE A 538 5.86 13.28 -9.99
C PHE A 538 4.65 13.02 -10.92
N PRO A 539 3.48 12.66 -10.35
CA PRO A 539 2.23 12.55 -11.12
C PRO A 539 1.74 13.86 -11.74
N ARG A 540 1.13 13.79 -12.93
CA ARG A 540 0.58 14.95 -13.67
C ARG A 540 -0.47 15.76 -12.93
N SER A 541 -1.22 15.21 -11.97
CA SER A 541 -2.14 16.03 -11.14
C SER A 541 -1.41 17.04 -10.24
N ALA A 542 -0.08 16.96 -10.15
CA ALA A 542 0.82 17.99 -9.62
C ALA A 542 1.02 19.18 -10.58
N GLU A 543 0.63 19.03 -11.84
CA GLU A 543 0.64 20.03 -12.92
C GLU A 543 -0.84 20.41 -13.15
N THR A 544 -1.26 21.59 -12.70
CA THR A 544 -2.59 22.09 -13.09
C THR A 544 -2.51 22.47 -14.56
N ASP A 545 -3.51 22.14 -15.38
CA ASP A 545 -3.57 22.71 -16.73
C ASP A 545 -3.62 24.24 -16.59
N LEU A 546 -2.66 24.94 -17.21
CA LEU A 546 -2.53 26.40 -17.19
C LEU A 546 -3.84 27.13 -17.49
N LYS A 547 -4.67 26.53 -18.36
CA LYS A 547 -5.98 27.05 -18.77
C LYS A 547 -7.00 27.11 -17.64
N ASP A 548 -6.92 26.21 -16.64
CA ASP A 548 -7.82 26.20 -15.48
C ASP A 548 -7.42 27.26 -14.44
N ALA A 549 -6.14 27.63 -14.37
CA ALA A 549 -5.64 28.68 -13.49
C ALA A 549 -6.03 30.09 -13.95
N VAL A 550 -6.19 30.30 -15.26
CA VAL A 550 -6.50 31.60 -15.87
C VAL A 550 -8.01 31.90 -15.94
N GLY A 551 -8.88 30.90 -15.73
CA GLY A 551 -10.32 31.09 -15.55
C GLY A 551 -11.03 31.73 -16.75
N LYS A 552 -11.38 30.94 -17.79
CA LYS A 552 -12.15 31.43 -18.95
C LYS A 552 -13.68 31.56 -18.71
N ASP A 553 -14.19 31.12 -17.56
CA ASP A 553 -15.63 31.15 -17.26
C ASP A 553 -15.97 31.96 -15.99
N ALA A 554 -16.03 33.29 -16.12
CA ALA A 554 -16.80 34.13 -15.22
C ALA A 554 -17.48 35.23 -16.04
N THR A 555 -18.79 35.13 -16.19
CA THR A 555 -19.65 36.06 -16.90
C THR A 555 -19.46 37.50 -16.43
N THR A 556 -19.26 38.38 -17.41
CA THR A 556 -19.40 39.85 -17.45
C THR A 556 -20.01 40.52 -16.20
N GLY A 557 -19.20 41.32 -15.51
CA GLY A 557 -19.63 42.39 -14.60
C GLY A 557 -18.70 43.61 -14.77
N PRO A 558 -19.22 44.85 -14.63
CA PRO A 558 -18.50 46.05 -15.03
C PRO A 558 -17.29 46.31 -14.12
N SER A 559 -16.14 46.57 -14.75
CA SER A 559 -14.92 47.03 -14.09
C SER A 559 -15.11 48.45 -13.57
N THR A 560 -15.30 48.62 -12.26
CA THR A 560 -15.06 49.91 -11.62
C THR A 560 -13.64 49.95 -11.08
N SER A 561 -12.90 50.92 -11.61
CA SER A 561 -11.56 51.34 -11.23
C SER A 561 -11.50 51.73 -9.76
N LEU A 562 -10.62 51.08 -8.98
CA LEU A 562 -9.93 51.64 -7.81
C LEU A 562 -8.85 50.64 -7.38
N ASN A 563 -7.77 50.58 -8.17
CA ASN A 563 -6.36 50.38 -7.77
C ASN A 563 -5.52 49.98 -9.01
N PRO A 564 -4.59 50.85 -9.48
CA PRO A 564 -3.62 50.48 -10.48
C PRO A 564 -2.44 49.76 -9.80
N GLY A 565 -2.14 48.54 -10.24
CA GLY A 565 -0.93 47.81 -9.85
C GLY A 565 -1.20 46.56 -9.03
N LEU A 566 -1.48 45.46 -9.72
CA LEU A 566 -1.11 44.11 -9.28
C LEU A 566 -1.17 43.21 -10.53
N PRO A 567 -0.03 42.84 -11.13
CA PRO A 567 0.00 41.85 -12.20
C PRO A 567 -0.56 40.51 -11.69
N PRO A 568 -1.00 39.60 -12.57
CA PRO A 568 -1.26 38.20 -12.20
C PRO A 568 0.07 37.48 -11.93
N THR A 569 0.73 37.85 -10.85
CA THR A 569 1.72 37.07 -10.12
C THR A 569 0.96 35.93 -9.40
N HIS A 570 1.31 34.65 -9.42
CA HIS A 570 2.47 33.93 -9.90
C HIS A 570 2.07 32.47 -10.19
N LEU A 571 2.16 31.99 -11.44
CA LEU A 571 2.03 30.54 -11.70
C LEU A 571 3.36 29.80 -11.40
N PHE A 572 4.49 30.47 -11.62
CA PHE A 572 5.84 29.95 -11.33
C PHE A 572 6.09 29.85 -9.83
N GLU A 573 5.71 30.89 -9.07
CA GLU A 573 5.71 30.88 -7.61
C GLU A 573 4.54 30.04 -7.08
N PHE A 574 3.43 29.83 -7.79
CA PHE A 574 2.44 28.80 -7.41
C PHE A 574 2.99 27.38 -7.58
N GLU A 575 3.79 27.07 -8.60
CA GLU A 575 4.48 25.77 -8.69
C GLU A 575 5.60 25.64 -7.65
N LEU A 576 6.35 26.71 -7.39
CA LEU A 576 7.39 26.76 -6.36
C LEU A 576 6.79 26.67 -4.95
N VAL A 577 5.74 27.44 -4.66
CA VAL A 577 4.99 27.44 -3.40
C VAL A 577 4.14 26.19 -3.27
N ARG A 578 3.60 25.59 -4.34
CA ARG A 578 3.04 24.22 -4.30
C ARG A 578 4.13 23.21 -3.96
N SER A 579 5.35 23.41 -4.44
CA SER A 579 6.52 22.63 -4.04
C SER A 579 6.93 22.89 -2.59
N GLU A 580 6.73 24.11 -2.05
CA GLU A 580 7.07 24.54 -0.68
C GLU A 580 5.96 24.27 0.38
N VAL A 581 4.68 24.23 -0.02
CA VAL A 581 3.51 23.97 0.84
C VAL A 581 3.24 22.47 0.96
N ASN A 582 3.38 21.69 -0.12
CA ASN A 582 3.47 20.22 0.00
C ASN A 582 4.68 19.77 0.83
N ALA A 583 5.65 20.67 0.96
CA ALA A 583 6.91 20.50 1.66
C ALA A 583 6.86 20.87 3.16
N ALA A 584 5.83 21.57 3.62
CA ALA A 584 5.69 22.00 5.00
C ALA A 584 5.45 20.85 6.00
N GLY A 585 5.33 19.61 5.51
CA GLY A 585 5.18 18.39 6.32
C GLY A 585 6.17 17.26 6.04
N GLU A 586 7.14 17.42 5.12
CA GLU A 586 8.07 16.34 4.75
C GLU A 586 9.48 16.58 5.33
N LYS A 587 9.95 15.60 6.13
CA LYS A 587 11.28 15.54 6.79
C LYS A 587 12.50 15.64 5.84
N TYR A 588 12.30 15.64 4.51
CA TYR A 588 13.36 15.54 3.50
C TYR A 588 13.27 16.64 2.41
N SER A 589 13.65 17.86 2.75
CA SER A 589 13.76 18.97 1.80
C SER A 589 14.78 18.74 0.66
N LYS A 590 15.75 17.84 0.84
CA LYS A 590 16.82 17.55 -0.14
C LYS A 590 16.39 16.74 -1.38
N GLY A 591 15.33 15.92 -1.28
CA GLY A 591 14.86 15.11 -2.43
C GLY A 591 14.14 15.92 -3.51
N ARG A 592 14.04 17.24 -3.34
CA ARG A 592 13.28 18.19 -4.17
C ARG A 592 14.11 18.72 -5.35
N GLU A 593 15.41 18.91 -5.15
CA GLU A 593 16.33 19.31 -6.24
C GLU A 593 16.41 18.25 -7.35
N SER A 594 16.06 17.01 -7.04
CA SER A 594 16.00 15.88 -7.98
C SER A 594 14.70 15.82 -8.79
N GLY A 595 13.71 16.68 -8.52
CA GLY A 595 12.42 16.69 -9.22
C GLY A 595 12.54 17.10 -10.69
N LEU A 596 11.80 16.45 -11.58
CA LEU A 596 11.82 16.70 -13.02
C LEU A 596 11.63 18.17 -13.39
N GLN A 597 10.56 18.80 -12.89
CA GLN A 597 10.25 20.20 -13.19
C GLN A 597 11.39 21.12 -12.72
N HIS A 598 11.85 20.94 -11.48
CA HIS A 598 12.96 21.69 -10.91
C HIS A 598 14.24 21.53 -11.75
N LYS A 599 14.58 20.30 -12.15
CA LYS A 599 15.76 20.02 -12.97
C LYS A 599 15.68 20.66 -14.34
N VAL A 600 14.53 20.59 -15.03
CA VAL A 600 14.33 21.20 -16.36
C VAL A 600 14.48 22.73 -16.25
N LEU A 601 13.77 23.37 -15.33
CA LEU A 601 13.81 24.82 -15.17
C LEU A 601 15.19 25.32 -14.74
N LYS A 602 15.85 24.65 -13.78
CA LYS A 602 17.23 24.96 -13.36
C LYS A 602 18.22 24.80 -14.52
N THR A 603 18.05 23.76 -15.33
CA THR A 603 18.91 23.51 -16.49
C THR A 603 18.73 24.58 -17.57
N ALA A 604 17.48 24.96 -17.87
CA ALA A 604 17.16 26.04 -18.79
C ALA A 604 17.76 27.37 -18.33
N ARG A 605 17.57 27.71 -17.05
CA ARG A 605 18.10 28.92 -16.41
C ARG A 605 19.62 28.99 -16.49
N ASN A 606 20.30 27.91 -16.12
CA ASN A 606 21.76 27.87 -16.06
C ASN A 606 22.42 27.69 -17.44
N GLY A 607 21.67 27.22 -18.44
CA GLY A 607 22.23 26.86 -19.75
C GLY A 607 23.23 25.72 -19.72
N SER A 608 23.03 24.80 -18.79
CA SER A 608 24.00 23.75 -18.45
C SER A 608 23.88 22.46 -19.26
N LEU A 609 22.85 22.32 -20.12
CA LEU A 609 22.71 21.14 -20.97
C LEU A 609 23.46 21.32 -22.30
N ASP A 610 24.35 20.39 -22.62
CA ASP A 610 25.04 20.38 -23.90
C ASP A 610 24.09 19.95 -25.05
N GLY A 611 23.95 20.81 -26.07
CA GLY A 611 23.30 20.52 -27.35
C GLY A 611 22.06 21.38 -27.64
N THR A 612 21.85 21.68 -28.93
CA THR A 612 20.74 22.49 -29.43
C THR A 612 19.48 21.64 -29.63
N LEU A 613 18.32 22.09 -29.13
CA LEU A 613 17.03 21.41 -29.37
C LEU A 613 16.22 22.20 -30.40
N LEU A 614 16.49 21.95 -31.68
CA LEU A 614 15.84 22.65 -32.78
C LEU A 614 14.47 22.04 -33.12
N GLN A 615 13.38 22.76 -32.80
CA GLN A 615 12.01 22.37 -33.15
C GLN A 615 11.20 23.57 -33.68
N PRO A 616 10.23 23.36 -34.58
CA PRO A 616 9.29 24.42 -34.96
C PRO A 616 8.29 24.68 -33.81
N ILE A 617 7.93 25.95 -33.58
CA ILE A 617 6.80 26.30 -32.72
C ILE A 617 5.53 26.30 -33.57
N MET A 618 4.50 25.60 -33.10
CA MET A 618 3.21 25.49 -33.77
C MET A 618 2.20 26.49 -33.19
N ASP A 619 1.30 27.01 -34.02
CA ASP A 619 0.13 27.76 -33.57
C ASP A 619 -0.97 26.81 -33.04
N ALA A 620 -2.07 27.37 -32.54
CA ALA A 620 -3.21 26.60 -32.03
C ALA A 620 -3.91 25.72 -33.11
N LYS A 621 -3.61 25.93 -34.40
CA LYS A 621 -4.11 25.13 -35.54
C LYS A 621 -3.08 24.12 -36.04
N GLY A 622 -1.93 23.99 -35.35
CA GLY A 622 -0.85 23.07 -35.70
C GLY A 622 0.04 23.56 -36.86
N LYS A 623 -0.04 24.83 -37.25
CA LYS A 623 0.79 25.42 -38.31
C LYS A 623 2.01 26.11 -37.68
N ALA A 624 3.19 25.94 -38.27
CA ALA A 624 4.40 26.60 -37.78
C ALA A 624 4.24 28.13 -37.75
N ILE A 625 4.58 28.75 -36.62
CA ILE A 625 4.50 30.22 -36.42
C ILE A 625 5.58 30.94 -37.25
N SER A 626 6.66 30.25 -37.62
CA SER A 626 7.72 30.76 -38.48
C SER A 626 8.32 29.66 -39.35
N ASP A 627 8.98 30.03 -40.46
CA ASP A 627 9.63 29.10 -41.39
C ASP A 627 10.90 28.42 -40.81
N GLY A 628 11.32 28.79 -39.58
CA GLY A 628 12.54 28.30 -38.93
C GLY A 628 12.28 27.43 -37.70
N LYS A 629 13.20 26.49 -37.43
CA LYS A 629 13.27 25.79 -36.13
C LYS A 629 13.95 26.70 -35.11
N VAL A 630 13.41 26.77 -33.90
CA VAL A 630 14.00 27.51 -32.78
C VAL A 630 14.65 26.56 -31.79
N ASP A 631 15.60 27.06 -31.01
CA ASP A 631 16.20 26.31 -29.91
C ASP A 631 15.31 26.39 -28.66
N MET A 632 14.62 25.30 -28.36
CA MET A 632 13.60 25.25 -27.31
C MET A 632 14.18 25.56 -25.91
N TRP A 633 15.46 25.26 -25.65
CA TRP A 633 16.10 25.61 -24.37
C TRP A 633 16.32 27.10 -24.22
N LYS A 634 16.68 27.78 -25.31
CA LYS A 634 16.85 29.25 -25.32
C LYS A 634 15.49 29.93 -25.19
N GLU A 635 14.48 29.40 -25.87
CA GLU A 635 13.13 29.95 -25.80
C GLU A 635 12.52 29.78 -24.40
N LEU A 636 12.69 28.62 -23.77
CA LEU A 636 12.28 28.43 -22.38
C LEU A 636 13.01 29.37 -21.42
N ARG A 637 14.33 29.58 -21.60
CA ARG A 637 15.08 30.56 -20.80
C ARG A 637 14.53 31.98 -20.98
N ARG A 638 14.23 32.37 -22.22
CA ARG A 638 13.63 33.68 -22.52
C ARG A 638 12.31 33.88 -21.77
N CYS A 639 11.43 32.87 -21.78
CA CYS A 639 10.19 32.90 -21.01
C CYS A 639 10.43 33.02 -19.50
N ILE A 640 11.39 32.26 -18.94
CA ILE A 640 11.74 32.35 -17.52
C ILE A 640 12.25 33.75 -17.16
N GLU A 641 13.14 34.33 -17.97
CA GLU A 641 13.68 35.68 -17.74
C GLU A 641 12.59 36.77 -17.82
N MET A 642 11.63 36.64 -18.74
CA MET A 642 10.46 37.53 -18.81
C MET A 642 9.59 37.41 -17.55
N CYS A 643 9.35 36.19 -17.07
CA CYS A 643 8.63 35.95 -15.83
C CYS A 643 9.35 36.58 -14.62
N GLU A 644 10.68 36.41 -14.51
CA GLU A 644 11.49 36.98 -13.42
C GLU A 644 11.48 38.52 -13.41
N ARG A 645 11.28 39.15 -14.56
CA ARG A 645 11.15 40.62 -14.69
C ARG A 645 9.72 41.14 -14.52
N GLY A 646 8.74 40.24 -14.49
CA GLY A 646 7.31 40.61 -14.48
C GLY A 646 6.74 41.01 -15.85
N ASP A 647 7.48 40.78 -16.93
CA ASP A 647 7.12 41.17 -18.31
C ASP A 647 6.30 40.09 -19.05
N PHE A 648 6.04 38.94 -18.41
CA PHE A 648 5.33 37.82 -19.04
C PHE A 648 3.80 37.99 -18.92
N ASP A 649 3.13 38.24 -20.05
CA ASP A 649 1.68 38.34 -20.09
C ASP A 649 1.01 36.96 -20.23
N TRP A 650 0.37 36.50 -19.16
CA TRP A 650 -0.38 35.24 -19.12
C TRP A 650 -1.70 35.29 -19.92
N GLN A 651 -2.14 36.45 -20.38
CA GLN A 651 -3.31 36.59 -21.26
C GLN A 651 -2.95 36.49 -22.75
N ASP A 652 -1.66 36.55 -23.09
CA ASP A 652 -1.19 36.33 -24.46
C ASP A 652 -1.13 34.82 -24.75
N ASP A 653 -2.21 34.31 -25.36
CA ASP A 653 -2.34 32.91 -25.79
C ASP A 653 -1.15 32.45 -26.67
N LYS A 654 -0.49 33.34 -27.42
CA LYS A 654 0.70 32.97 -28.23
C LYS A 654 1.92 32.78 -27.35
N LEU A 655 2.18 33.71 -26.42
CA LEU A 655 3.32 33.65 -25.52
C LEU A 655 3.23 32.45 -24.57
N VAL A 656 2.04 32.16 -24.05
CA VAL A 656 1.76 30.96 -23.23
C VAL A 656 1.98 29.68 -24.03
N ASN A 657 1.47 29.62 -25.27
CA ASN A 657 1.67 28.46 -26.14
C ASN A 657 3.15 28.22 -26.49
N ILE A 658 3.94 29.29 -26.69
CA ILE A 658 5.40 29.20 -26.87
C ILE A 658 6.06 28.59 -25.63
N TYR A 659 5.71 29.08 -24.44
CA TYR A 659 6.21 28.55 -23.17
C TYR A 659 5.87 27.06 -23.01
N GLU A 660 4.60 26.67 -23.21
CA GLU A 660 4.15 25.28 -23.06
C GLU A 660 4.90 24.33 -23.99
N GLN A 661 5.05 24.70 -25.27
CA GLN A 661 5.80 23.88 -26.24
C GLN A 661 7.29 23.81 -25.90
N SER A 662 7.90 24.94 -25.54
CA SER A 662 9.33 25.00 -25.17
C SER A 662 9.60 24.15 -23.93
N TYR A 663 8.78 24.29 -22.91
CA TYR A 663 8.86 23.51 -21.67
C TYR A 663 8.66 22.02 -21.94
N SER A 664 7.63 21.64 -22.69
CA SER A 664 7.34 20.24 -23.04
C SER A 664 8.50 19.61 -23.81
N ALA A 665 9.03 20.29 -24.83
CA ALA A 665 10.16 19.79 -25.61
C ALA A 665 11.42 19.60 -24.76
N CYS A 666 11.75 20.58 -23.90
CA CYS A 666 12.87 20.50 -22.98
C CYS A 666 12.69 19.36 -21.96
N LYS A 667 11.48 19.20 -21.43
CA LYS A 667 11.10 18.11 -20.52
C LYS A 667 11.31 16.74 -21.17
N CYS A 668 10.82 16.55 -22.40
CA CYS A 668 11.00 15.30 -23.16
C CYS A 668 12.48 14.95 -23.37
N GLN A 669 13.30 15.93 -23.81
CA GLN A 669 14.73 15.68 -24.01
C GLN A 669 15.45 15.35 -22.70
N PHE A 670 15.09 16.03 -21.60
CA PHE A 670 15.70 15.82 -20.29
C PHE A 670 15.41 14.40 -19.75
N ILE A 671 14.16 13.94 -19.87
CA ILE A 671 13.77 12.59 -19.49
C ILE A 671 14.47 11.55 -20.36
N ALA A 672 14.48 11.73 -21.68
CA ALA A 672 15.12 10.80 -22.61
C ALA A 672 16.62 10.62 -22.34
N ARG A 673 17.30 11.67 -21.86
CA ARG A 673 18.71 11.60 -21.47
C ARG A 673 18.94 10.98 -20.09
N SER A 674 17.91 10.88 -19.27
CA SER A 674 17.99 10.36 -17.90
C SER A 674 17.92 8.84 -17.88
N ARG A 675 18.89 8.18 -17.25
CA ARG A 675 18.95 6.71 -17.17
C ARG A 675 18.39 6.13 -15.87
N LEU A 676 18.28 6.94 -14.82
CA LEU A 676 17.73 6.55 -13.53
C LEU A 676 16.51 7.41 -13.20
N ILE A 677 15.32 6.80 -13.25
CA ILE A 677 14.07 7.42 -12.82
C ILE A 677 13.66 6.84 -11.48
N VAL A 678 13.17 7.70 -10.58
CA VAL A 678 12.56 7.32 -9.31
C VAL A 678 11.15 7.90 -9.25
N THR A 679 10.13 7.07 -9.04
CA THR A 679 8.75 7.53 -8.93
C THR A 679 7.90 6.56 -8.10
N THR A 680 6.63 6.89 -7.86
CA THR A 680 5.70 5.96 -7.20
C THR A 680 5.17 4.91 -8.18
N THR A 681 4.82 3.72 -7.69
CA THR A 681 4.27 2.62 -8.51
C THR A 681 3.05 3.04 -9.32
N GLY A 682 2.09 3.72 -8.68
CA GLY A 682 0.91 4.30 -9.34
C GLY A 682 1.19 5.41 -10.36
N ASN A 683 2.45 5.81 -10.57
CA ASN A 683 2.86 6.83 -11.55
C ASN A 683 3.65 6.26 -12.75
N VAL A 684 3.81 4.93 -12.83
CA VAL A 684 4.67 4.32 -13.86
C VAL A 684 4.15 4.51 -15.29
N HIS A 685 2.83 4.61 -15.47
CA HIS A 685 2.18 4.89 -16.76
C HIS A 685 2.12 6.40 -17.08
N ASN A 686 2.88 7.24 -16.38
CA ASN A 686 2.93 8.66 -16.68
C ASN A 686 3.42 8.84 -18.13
N PRO A 687 2.72 9.62 -18.98
CA PRO A 687 3.12 9.73 -20.38
C PRO A 687 4.51 10.34 -20.55
N ASP A 688 4.94 11.18 -19.60
CA ASP A 688 6.30 11.72 -19.59
C ASP A 688 7.35 10.60 -19.54
N ILE A 689 7.08 9.51 -18.79
CA ILE A 689 7.93 8.31 -18.74
C ILE A 689 7.66 7.43 -19.96
N GLN A 690 6.40 7.07 -20.21
CA GLN A 690 6.01 6.09 -21.23
C GLN A 690 6.45 6.51 -22.65
N GLU A 691 6.34 7.80 -22.97
CA GLU A 691 6.59 8.33 -24.32
C GLU A 691 8.05 8.74 -24.54
N ASN A 692 8.79 9.09 -23.48
CA ASN A 692 10.12 9.69 -23.61
C ASN A 692 11.25 8.89 -22.97
N TRP A 693 10.97 8.03 -21.99
CA TRP A 693 11.99 7.29 -21.26
C TRP A 693 12.24 5.92 -21.85
N ALA A 694 13.51 5.52 -21.91
CA ALA A 694 13.96 4.27 -22.52
C ALA A 694 13.52 4.09 -24.00
N GLN A 695 13.11 5.16 -24.68
CA GLN A 695 12.96 5.25 -26.12
C GLN A 695 14.31 5.62 -26.73
N ASP A 696 14.72 4.99 -27.84
CA ASP A 696 16.02 5.23 -28.47
C ASP A 696 16.02 6.60 -29.17
N MET A 697 16.06 7.69 -28.39
CA MET A 697 15.86 9.07 -28.83
C MET A 697 16.88 10.02 -28.22
N HIS A 698 17.02 11.21 -28.82
CA HIS A 698 17.95 12.26 -28.37
C HIS A 698 19.41 11.78 -28.15
N GLY A 699 19.84 10.76 -28.90
CA GLY A 699 21.19 10.20 -28.85
C GLY A 699 21.42 9.16 -27.74
N VAL A 700 20.39 8.82 -26.94
CA VAL A 700 20.47 7.81 -25.89
C VAL A 700 19.84 6.51 -26.36
N LYS A 701 20.58 5.40 -26.27
CA LYS A 701 20.09 4.06 -26.59
C LYS A 701 19.76 3.28 -25.32
N CYS A 702 18.61 2.62 -25.29
CA CYS A 702 18.26 1.77 -24.17
C CYS A 702 18.84 0.36 -24.33
N LYS A 703 19.86 0.04 -23.52
CA LYS A 703 20.45 -1.31 -23.45
C LYS A 703 19.53 -2.34 -22.78
N GLY A 704 18.58 -1.88 -21.98
CA GLY A 704 17.71 -2.69 -21.12
C GLY A 704 17.28 -1.91 -19.89
N VAL A 705 16.12 -2.27 -19.33
CA VAL A 705 15.54 -1.66 -18.13
C VAL A 705 15.60 -2.66 -16.98
N VAL A 706 16.06 -2.24 -15.80
CA VAL A 706 15.91 -2.99 -14.55
C VAL A 706 14.98 -2.21 -13.63
N VAL A 707 13.97 -2.90 -13.12
CA VAL A 707 12.99 -2.33 -12.18
C VAL A 707 13.39 -2.70 -10.76
N ILE A 708 13.41 -1.73 -9.85
CA ILE A 708 13.73 -1.95 -8.44
C ILE A 708 12.57 -1.38 -7.61
N LEU A 709 11.87 -2.24 -6.89
CA LEU A 709 10.71 -1.87 -6.08
C LEU A 709 11.08 -1.90 -4.59
N ASP A 710 11.02 -0.74 -3.94
CA ASP A 710 11.12 -0.60 -2.47
C ASP A 710 9.74 -0.83 -1.82
N GLU A 711 9.75 -1.32 -0.58
CA GLU A 711 8.56 -1.67 0.18
C GLU A 711 7.54 -2.51 -0.63
N ALA A 712 8.03 -3.45 -1.43
CA ALA A 712 7.22 -4.27 -2.34
C ALA A 712 6.09 -5.07 -1.66
N CYS A 713 6.22 -5.35 -0.36
CA CYS A 713 5.19 -6.02 0.44
C CYS A 713 4.04 -5.09 0.87
N LYS A 714 4.13 -3.78 0.61
CA LYS A 714 3.09 -2.78 0.87
C LYS A 714 2.38 -2.32 -0.41
N ASP A 715 2.85 -2.75 -1.57
CA ASP A 715 2.32 -2.33 -2.87
C ASP A 715 1.24 -3.31 -3.37
N ASN A 716 0.22 -2.80 -4.08
CA ASN A 716 -0.79 -3.67 -4.66
C ASN A 716 -0.18 -4.48 -5.81
N GLU A 717 -0.60 -5.72 -5.98
CA GLU A 717 -0.10 -6.59 -7.05
C GLU A 717 -0.24 -5.95 -8.44
N ILE A 718 -1.37 -5.30 -8.72
CA ILE A 718 -1.59 -4.61 -9.99
C ILE A 718 -0.60 -3.44 -10.20
N ASP A 719 -0.25 -2.70 -9.16
CA ASP A 719 0.67 -1.56 -9.25
C ASP A 719 2.12 -2.06 -9.43
N THR A 720 2.48 -3.16 -8.77
CA THR A 720 3.77 -3.84 -8.92
C THR A 720 3.98 -4.38 -10.35
N LEU A 721 2.90 -4.85 -11.00
CA LEU A 721 2.95 -5.33 -12.39
C LEU A 721 3.03 -4.19 -13.42
N GLY A 722 2.59 -2.98 -13.08
CA GLY A 722 2.60 -1.80 -13.96
C GLY A 722 3.87 -1.60 -14.80
N PRO A 723 5.09 -1.56 -14.21
CA PRO A 723 6.33 -1.44 -14.99
C PRO A 723 6.58 -2.59 -15.98
N LEU A 724 6.13 -3.81 -15.69
CA LEU A 724 6.26 -4.96 -16.59
C LEU A 724 5.25 -4.92 -17.73
N MET A 725 4.20 -4.10 -17.58
CA MET A 725 3.09 -3.96 -18.54
C MET A 725 3.10 -2.63 -19.32
N CYS A 726 3.94 -1.67 -18.90
CA CYS A 726 4.01 -0.33 -19.48
C CYS A 726 4.39 -0.38 -20.98
N PRO A 727 3.51 0.00 -21.91
CA PRO A 727 3.75 -0.14 -23.36
C PRO A 727 5.02 0.54 -23.85
N GLY A 728 5.43 1.65 -23.21
CA GLY A 728 6.61 2.41 -23.59
C GLY A 728 7.89 1.58 -23.55
N PHE A 729 8.10 0.79 -22.51
CA PHE A 729 9.39 0.11 -22.27
C PHE A 729 9.28 -1.35 -21.83
N ARG A 730 8.08 -1.94 -21.72
CA ARG A 730 7.88 -3.32 -21.23
C ARG A 730 8.72 -4.37 -21.97
N SER A 731 8.91 -4.21 -23.27
CA SER A 731 9.73 -5.12 -24.11
C SER A 731 11.21 -5.07 -23.71
N LYS A 732 11.67 -3.89 -23.25
CA LYS A 732 13.05 -3.61 -22.83
C LYS A 732 13.35 -3.97 -21.38
N VAL A 733 12.34 -4.32 -20.56
CA VAL A 733 12.56 -4.78 -19.18
C VAL A 733 13.34 -6.09 -19.18
N THR A 734 14.47 -6.12 -18.47
CA THR A 734 15.39 -7.26 -18.39
C THR A 734 15.26 -8.05 -17.09
N GLY A 735 14.81 -7.39 -16.02
CA GLY A 735 14.62 -7.98 -14.71
C GLY A 735 13.94 -7.03 -13.74
N MET A 736 13.46 -7.58 -12.62
CA MET A 736 12.86 -6.82 -11.53
C MET A 736 13.39 -7.31 -10.17
N ILE A 737 13.65 -6.38 -9.28
CA ILE A 737 14.13 -6.61 -7.92
C ILE A 737 13.08 -6.06 -6.97
N MET A 738 12.54 -6.91 -6.12
CA MET A 738 11.56 -6.51 -5.12
C MET A 738 12.18 -6.62 -3.72
N VAL A 739 12.14 -5.51 -2.99
CA VAL A 739 12.69 -5.38 -1.65
C VAL A 739 11.54 -5.05 -0.70
N GLY A 740 11.41 -5.78 0.40
CA GLY A 740 10.31 -5.55 1.33
C GLY A 740 10.43 -6.33 2.64
N ASP A 741 9.36 -6.31 3.41
CA ASP A 741 9.22 -7.09 4.64
C ASP A 741 7.78 -7.61 4.74
N ASP A 742 7.61 -8.90 4.49
CA ASP A 742 6.34 -9.62 4.52
C ASP A 742 5.78 -9.81 5.95
N ARG A 743 6.42 -9.25 6.99
CA ARG A 743 5.91 -9.15 8.36
C ARG A 743 5.56 -7.72 8.78
N GLN A 744 5.78 -6.72 7.93
CA GLN A 744 5.31 -5.33 8.11
C GLN A 744 4.03 -5.08 7.31
N LEU A 745 3.66 -3.81 7.08
CA LEU A 745 2.37 -3.44 6.51
C LEU A 745 2.15 -4.01 5.10
N GLU A 746 0.94 -4.52 4.91
CA GLU A 746 0.37 -4.87 3.62
C GLU A 746 -0.30 -3.64 2.97
N PRO A 747 -0.70 -3.73 1.69
CA PRO A 747 -1.46 -2.69 1.03
C PRO A 747 -2.74 -2.39 1.81
N THR A 748 -3.05 -1.10 1.95
CA THR A 748 -4.27 -0.69 2.65
C THR A 748 -5.46 -0.91 1.73
N ASP A 749 -6.13 -2.04 1.91
CA ASP A 749 -7.39 -2.32 1.26
C ASP A 749 -8.53 -1.54 1.96
N THR A 750 -8.94 -0.46 1.29
CA THR A 750 -10.03 0.43 1.72
C THR A 750 -11.41 -0.03 1.28
N SER A 751 -11.51 -1.16 0.58
CA SER A 751 -12.80 -1.68 0.14
C SER A 751 -13.71 -2.05 1.30
N ALA A 752 -15.02 -2.11 1.04
CA ALA A 752 -16.00 -2.49 2.04
C ALA A 752 -15.74 -3.92 2.53
N LYS A 753 -15.52 -4.06 3.84
CA LYS A 753 -15.31 -5.33 4.54
C LYS A 753 -16.48 -5.58 5.49
N GLY A 754 -16.84 -6.85 5.69
CA GLY A 754 -17.94 -7.26 6.57
C GLY A 754 -18.96 -8.16 5.85
N ARG A 755 -20.23 -8.11 6.27
CA ARG A 755 -21.33 -8.88 5.63
C ARG A 755 -21.69 -8.40 4.23
N VAL A 756 -21.40 -7.15 3.89
CA VAL A 756 -21.60 -6.56 2.56
C VAL A 756 -20.23 -6.23 2.00
N GLN A 757 -19.88 -6.87 0.90
CA GLN A 757 -18.64 -6.63 0.16
C GLN A 757 -19.01 -6.35 -1.30
N PHE A 758 -18.44 -5.30 -1.86
CA PHE A 758 -18.66 -4.95 -3.26
C PHE A 758 -17.66 -5.65 -4.18
N SER A 759 -16.49 -6.04 -3.66
CA SER A 759 -15.47 -6.75 -4.42
C SER A 759 -15.75 -8.26 -4.42
N LEU A 760 -15.76 -8.86 -5.61
CA LEU A 760 -15.78 -10.32 -5.78
C LEU A 760 -14.48 -10.96 -5.26
N PHE A 761 -13.37 -10.22 -5.26
CA PHE A 761 -12.04 -10.72 -4.91
C PHE A 761 -11.40 -9.84 -3.81
N PRO A 762 -11.99 -9.78 -2.61
CA PRO A 762 -11.52 -8.88 -1.54
C PRO A 762 -10.08 -9.20 -1.10
N GLY A 763 -9.68 -10.48 -1.14
CA GLY A 763 -8.32 -10.90 -0.79
C GLY A 763 -7.25 -10.45 -1.78
N ARG A 764 -7.63 -10.15 -3.04
CA ARG A 764 -6.67 -9.79 -4.09
C ARG A 764 -6.05 -8.41 -3.86
N SER A 765 -6.83 -7.43 -3.40
CA SER A 765 -6.34 -6.08 -3.09
C SER A 765 -5.34 -6.05 -1.93
N SER A 766 -5.36 -7.06 -1.06
CA SER A 766 -4.48 -7.17 0.11
C SER A 766 -3.29 -8.12 -0.10
N MET A 767 -3.08 -8.66 -1.31
CA MET A 767 -2.05 -9.67 -1.57
C MET A 767 -0.96 -9.12 -2.52
N PRO A 768 0.17 -8.62 -2.00
CA PRO A 768 1.31 -8.18 -2.82
C PRO A 768 1.93 -9.31 -3.63
N LEU A 769 2.47 -8.98 -4.82
CA LEU A 769 3.20 -9.92 -5.66
C LEU A 769 4.40 -10.55 -4.93
N ALA A 770 5.19 -9.74 -4.20
CA ALA A 770 6.37 -10.23 -3.48
C ALA A 770 6.02 -11.29 -2.44
N THR A 771 4.98 -11.04 -1.63
CA THR A 771 4.47 -11.98 -0.62
C THR A 771 3.95 -13.26 -1.28
N ARG A 772 3.22 -13.12 -2.39
CA ARG A 772 2.65 -14.24 -3.15
C ARG A 772 3.70 -15.15 -3.79
N LEU A 773 4.76 -14.57 -4.36
CA LEU A 773 5.87 -15.35 -4.90
C LEU A 773 6.66 -16.04 -3.78
N LYS A 774 6.95 -15.33 -2.69
CA LYS A 774 7.64 -15.90 -1.52
C LYS A 774 6.86 -17.08 -0.91
N SER A 775 5.54 -16.94 -0.78
CA SER A 775 4.69 -18.01 -0.22
C SER A 775 4.61 -19.26 -1.09
N GLU A 776 4.87 -19.15 -2.40
CA GLU A 776 4.99 -20.29 -3.33
C GLU A 776 6.44 -20.74 -3.54
N GLY A 777 7.37 -20.31 -2.67
CA GLY A 777 8.74 -20.81 -2.66
C GLY A 777 9.65 -20.20 -3.73
N HIS A 778 9.30 -19.06 -4.33
CA HIS A 778 10.24 -18.31 -5.17
C HIS A 778 11.47 -17.92 -4.34
N PRO A 779 12.70 -18.09 -4.85
CA PRO A 779 13.91 -17.80 -4.09
C PRO A 779 13.92 -16.37 -3.55
N CYS A 780 14.09 -16.25 -2.23
CA CYS A 780 14.14 -14.98 -1.53
C CYS A 780 15.40 -14.95 -0.65
N VAL A 781 16.18 -13.89 -0.79
CA VAL A 781 17.31 -13.63 0.12
C VAL A 781 16.76 -12.91 1.35
N GLU A 782 16.81 -13.58 2.50
CA GLU A 782 16.42 -12.98 3.77
C GLU A 782 17.63 -12.33 4.46
N LEU A 783 17.55 -11.02 4.70
CA LEU A 783 18.57 -10.29 5.47
C LEU A 783 18.27 -10.46 6.96
N LEU A 784 19.19 -11.10 7.69
CA LEU A 784 18.97 -11.53 9.08
C LEU A 784 19.73 -10.73 10.14
N GLU A 785 20.76 -9.97 9.75
CA GLU A 785 21.55 -9.16 10.69
C GLU A 785 21.07 -7.71 10.71
N GLN A 786 20.66 -7.21 11.88
CA GLN A 786 20.22 -5.83 12.08
C GLN A 786 21.31 -4.92 12.67
N HIS A 787 21.28 -3.66 12.26
CA HIS A 787 22.27 -2.64 12.63
C HIS A 787 21.67 -1.41 13.32
N ARG A 788 20.35 -1.39 13.54
CA ARG A 788 19.60 -0.20 13.97
C ARG A 788 19.36 -0.20 15.47
N MET A 789 18.66 -1.22 15.95
CA MET A 789 18.09 -1.29 17.30
C MET A 789 19.14 -1.80 18.28
N SER A 790 19.17 -1.25 19.50
CA SER A 790 19.80 -1.96 20.62
C SER A 790 19.20 -3.37 20.74
N VAL A 791 20.03 -4.37 21.05
CA VAL A 791 19.57 -5.76 21.21
C VAL A 791 18.40 -5.86 22.20
N ARG A 792 18.44 -5.05 23.26
CA ARG A 792 17.43 -4.93 24.33
C ARG A 792 16.02 -4.61 23.83
N ILE A 793 15.89 -3.77 22.80
CA ILE A 793 14.59 -3.42 22.21
C ILE A 793 14.24 -4.32 21.02
N ALA A 794 15.23 -5.00 20.43
CA ALA A 794 15.09 -5.80 19.23
C ALA A 794 14.59 -7.23 19.51
N ASP A 795 14.95 -7.80 20.66
CA ASP A 795 14.69 -9.21 20.99
C ASP A 795 13.20 -9.57 20.99
N TRP A 796 12.36 -8.72 21.58
CA TRP A 796 10.92 -8.97 21.62
C TRP A 796 10.26 -9.00 20.24
N PRO A 797 10.38 -7.96 19.37
CA PRO A 797 9.77 -8.01 18.04
C PRO A 797 10.34 -9.14 17.17
N PHE A 798 11.63 -9.46 17.28
CA PHE A 798 12.20 -10.57 16.52
C PHE A 798 11.64 -11.93 16.92
N THR A 799 11.53 -12.20 18.22
CA THR A 799 10.99 -13.46 18.73
C THR A 799 9.49 -13.61 18.45
N ASN A 800 8.75 -12.49 18.36
CA ASN A 800 7.29 -12.51 18.22
C ASN A 800 6.77 -12.42 16.78
N PHE A 801 7.56 -11.85 15.85
CA PHE A 801 7.09 -11.59 14.48
C PHE A 801 7.87 -12.35 13.40
N TYR A 802 9.10 -12.78 13.69
CA TYR A 802 9.99 -13.36 12.70
C TYR A 802 10.41 -14.78 13.09
N PRO A 803 10.76 -15.64 12.12
CA PRO A 803 11.34 -16.95 12.42
C PRO A 803 12.67 -16.85 13.20
N PRO A 804 13.10 -17.93 13.88
CA PRO A 804 14.41 -17.99 14.50
C PRO A 804 15.55 -17.73 13.50
N GLY A 805 16.63 -17.09 13.96
CA GLY A 805 17.83 -16.85 13.14
C GLY A 805 18.24 -15.38 12.99
N MET A 806 17.43 -14.46 13.50
CA MET A 806 17.77 -13.03 13.58
C MET A 806 19.02 -12.78 14.42
N ARG A 807 19.87 -11.85 13.97
CA ARG A 807 21.14 -11.48 14.61
C ARG A 807 21.27 -9.97 14.71
N SER A 808 22.08 -9.54 15.65
CA SER A 808 22.35 -8.12 15.91
C SER A 808 23.83 -7.83 15.72
N SER A 809 24.17 -6.71 15.08
CA SER A 809 25.56 -6.34 14.83
C SER A 809 26.27 -5.83 16.09
N PRO A 810 27.62 -5.86 16.20
CA PRO A 810 28.33 -5.56 17.44
C PRO A 810 27.99 -4.21 18.10
N ASN A 811 27.71 -3.17 17.32
CA ASN A 811 27.38 -1.83 17.84
C ASN A 811 26.04 -1.76 18.59
N THR A 812 25.17 -2.77 18.41
CA THR A 812 23.83 -2.84 19.02
C THR A 812 23.85 -3.41 20.44
N TYR A 813 24.95 -4.03 20.85
CA TYR A 813 25.13 -4.57 22.21
C TYR A 813 25.62 -3.51 23.21
N ARG A 814 25.99 -2.32 22.74
CA ARG A 814 26.47 -1.23 23.59
C ARG A 814 25.35 -0.71 24.49
N THR A 815 25.65 -0.58 25.78
CA THR A 815 24.69 -0.08 26.78
C THR A 815 24.44 1.42 26.62
N LEU A 816 23.35 1.94 27.19
CA LEU A 816 23.12 3.39 27.27
C LEU A 816 24.26 4.10 28.01
N ARG A 817 24.86 3.44 29.02
CA ARG A 817 26.01 3.97 29.75
C ARG A 817 27.22 4.24 28.84
N GLU A 818 27.40 3.43 27.81
CA GLU A 818 28.50 3.57 26.84
C GLU A 818 28.15 4.54 25.71
N LYS A 819 26.92 4.47 25.18
CA LYS A 819 26.46 5.27 24.03
C LYS A 819 25.97 6.66 24.41
N LEU A 820 25.04 6.77 25.35
CA LEU A 820 24.33 8.01 25.69
C LEU A 820 24.17 8.11 27.22
N PRO A 821 25.28 8.33 27.96
CA PRO A 821 25.26 8.30 29.43
C PRO A 821 24.41 9.41 30.03
N GLY A 822 24.28 10.58 29.38
CA GLY A 822 23.36 11.62 29.82
C GLY A 822 21.90 11.20 29.64
N LEU A 823 21.58 10.50 28.54
CA LEU A 823 20.24 9.96 28.32
C LEU A 823 19.87 8.92 29.39
N ARG A 824 20.81 8.05 29.78
CA ARG A 824 20.60 7.08 30.87
C ARG A 824 20.10 7.77 32.15
N VAL A 825 20.77 8.86 32.55
CA VAL A 825 20.42 9.64 33.74
C VAL A 825 19.06 10.31 33.57
N CYS A 826 18.81 10.88 32.39
CA CYS A 826 17.53 11.50 32.03
C CYS A 826 16.36 10.52 32.21
N LEU A 827 16.44 9.32 31.63
CA LEU A 827 15.36 8.34 31.66
C LEU A 827 15.06 7.83 33.07
N ALA A 828 16.09 7.54 33.87
CA ALA A 828 15.90 7.12 35.26
C ALA A 828 15.18 8.19 36.08
N LYS A 829 15.58 9.46 35.90
CA LYS A 829 14.92 10.62 36.52
C LYS A 829 13.46 10.74 36.11
N THR A 830 13.17 10.58 34.81
CA THR A 830 11.80 10.62 34.27
C THR A 830 10.89 9.56 34.90
N LEU A 831 11.42 8.37 35.20
CA LEU A 831 10.68 7.30 35.87
C LEU A 831 10.62 7.45 37.41
N GLY A 832 11.14 8.55 37.95
CA GLY A 832 11.20 8.80 39.39
C GLY A 832 12.09 7.80 40.14
N LYS A 833 13.11 7.25 39.47
CA LYS A 833 14.02 6.26 40.03
C LYS A 833 15.38 6.88 40.35
N ASP A 834 15.92 6.56 41.52
CA ASP A 834 17.32 6.85 41.83
C ASP A 834 18.22 5.86 41.10
N LEU A 835 19.09 6.39 40.24
CA LEU A 835 20.03 5.62 39.44
C LEU A 835 21.03 4.84 40.32
N GLY A 836 21.42 5.38 41.48
CA GLY A 836 22.28 4.69 42.43
C GLY A 836 21.61 3.44 43.01
N HIS A 837 20.32 3.55 43.36
CA HIS A 837 19.51 2.44 43.83
C HIS A 837 19.19 1.44 42.71
N LEU A 838 18.89 1.90 41.48
CA LEU A 838 18.70 1.02 40.33
C LEU A 838 19.95 0.20 40.04
N SER A 839 21.13 0.82 40.03
CA SER A 839 22.40 0.12 39.80
C SER A 839 22.78 -0.85 40.94
N GLN A 840 22.12 -0.79 42.11
CA GLN A 840 22.24 -1.77 43.19
C GLN A 840 21.27 -2.94 43.04
N LEU A 841 20.04 -2.66 42.57
CA LEU A 841 18.98 -3.66 42.41
C LEU A 841 19.11 -4.49 41.15
N TYR A 842 19.65 -3.91 40.09
CA TYR A 842 19.69 -4.49 38.76
C TYR A 842 21.13 -4.71 38.32
N SER A 843 21.36 -5.78 37.56
CA SER A 843 22.58 -5.86 36.78
C SER A 843 22.62 -4.70 35.77
N ALA A 844 23.81 -4.33 35.29
CA ALA A 844 23.93 -3.29 34.26
C ALA A 844 23.14 -3.63 32.98
N VAL A 845 22.85 -4.91 32.78
CA VAL A 845 22.03 -5.47 31.71
C VAL A 845 20.54 -5.21 31.97
N ASP A 846 20.04 -5.59 33.14
CA ASP A 846 18.62 -5.46 33.48
C ASP A 846 18.22 -3.98 33.63
N GLU A 847 19.14 -3.13 34.10
CA GLU A 847 18.94 -1.68 34.14
C GLU A 847 18.77 -1.11 32.72
N ASP A 848 19.57 -1.58 31.76
CA ASP A 848 19.51 -1.13 30.37
C ASP A 848 18.19 -1.60 29.71
N ASP A 849 17.76 -2.84 29.98
CA ASP A 849 16.44 -3.34 29.55
C ASP A 849 15.29 -2.49 30.10
N PHE A 850 15.30 -2.23 31.41
CA PHE A 850 14.30 -1.42 32.10
C PHE A 850 14.20 0.00 31.53
N LEU A 851 15.34 0.67 31.29
CA LEU A 851 15.34 2.04 30.77
C LEU A 851 14.98 2.12 29.28
N ARG A 852 15.36 1.12 28.48
CA ARG A 852 15.15 1.11 27.03
C ARG A 852 13.74 0.65 26.63
N SER A 853 13.15 -0.32 27.32
CA SER A 853 11.83 -0.89 27.00
C SER A 853 10.87 -0.70 28.16
N HIS A 854 9.95 0.26 28.08
CA HIS A 854 9.06 0.58 29.21
C HIS A 854 7.59 0.76 28.80
N TYR A 855 6.66 0.35 29.66
CA TYR A 855 5.23 0.62 29.50
C TYR A 855 4.76 1.60 30.57
N VAL A 856 4.31 2.77 30.13
CA VAL A 856 3.73 3.80 31.01
C VAL A 856 2.22 3.63 30.98
N GLN A 857 1.70 3.08 32.08
CA GLN A 857 0.28 2.86 32.26
C GLN A 857 -0.40 4.17 32.68
N VAL A 858 -1.36 4.60 31.87
CA VAL A 858 -2.12 5.84 32.05
C VAL A 858 -3.61 5.53 31.89
N MET A 859 -4.38 5.70 32.96
CA MET A 859 -5.83 5.56 32.90
C MET A 859 -6.44 6.82 32.27
N GLY A 860 -7.34 6.63 31.31
CA GLY A 860 -7.94 7.74 30.60
C GLY A 860 -9.20 7.37 29.84
N ARG A 861 -9.86 8.38 29.27
CA ARG A 861 -11.10 8.17 28.53
C ARG A 861 -10.80 7.97 27.04
N ARG A 862 -11.17 6.82 26.52
CA ARG A 862 -11.12 6.53 25.07
C ARG A 862 -12.27 7.24 24.36
N VAL A 863 -11.97 8.34 23.67
CA VAL A 863 -12.95 9.15 22.90
C VAL A 863 -12.87 8.79 21.43
N LYS A 864 -14.03 8.67 20.75
CA LYS A 864 -14.12 8.38 19.32
C LYS A 864 -14.76 9.57 18.58
N ARG A 865 -14.07 10.11 17.57
CA ARG A 865 -14.53 11.19 16.70
C ARG A 865 -14.26 10.83 15.24
N ASN A 866 -15.26 10.94 14.37
CA ASN A 866 -15.14 10.61 12.93
C ASN A 866 -14.45 9.26 12.65
N LEU A 867 -14.87 8.20 13.37
CA LEU A 867 -14.28 6.84 13.31
C LEU A 867 -12.83 6.69 13.81
N SER A 868 -12.18 7.77 14.24
CA SER A 868 -10.84 7.80 14.82
C SER A 868 -10.91 7.92 16.34
N THR A 869 -9.86 7.48 17.03
CA THR A 869 -9.81 7.40 18.50
C THR A 869 -8.70 8.25 19.09
N VAL A 870 -8.89 8.73 20.32
CA VAL A 870 -7.85 9.41 21.12
C VAL A 870 -8.04 9.13 22.60
N VAL A 871 -6.93 9.16 23.36
CA VAL A 871 -6.92 9.24 24.83
C VAL A 871 -6.06 10.45 25.19
N ARG A 872 -6.67 11.55 25.63
CA ARG A 872 -5.95 12.83 25.87
C ARG A 872 -5.04 12.76 27.09
N GLU A 873 -5.37 11.89 28.03
CA GLU A 873 -4.57 11.63 29.24
C GLU A 873 -3.19 11.08 28.90
N HIS A 874 -3.04 10.30 27.82
CA HIS A 874 -1.73 9.86 27.34
C HIS A 874 -0.84 11.06 26.96
N ILE A 875 -1.44 12.06 26.31
CA ILE A 875 -0.75 13.28 25.86
C ILE A 875 -0.32 14.10 27.07
N LEU A 876 -1.24 14.31 28.04
CA LEU A 876 -0.92 14.98 29.30
C LEU A 876 0.19 14.28 30.06
N ALA A 877 0.11 12.96 30.20
CA ALA A 877 1.12 12.18 30.90
C ALA A 877 2.50 12.33 30.25
N PHE A 878 2.58 12.34 28.92
CA PHE A 878 3.84 12.61 28.23
C PHE A 878 4.37 14.01 28.52
N PHE A 879 3.57 15.06 28.34
CA PHE A 879 4.09 16.42 28.49
C PHE A 879 4.41 16.77 29.95
N ASN A 880 3.60 16.33 30.90
CA ASN A 880 3.78 16.66 32.31
C ASN A 880 4.88 15.80 32.97
N HIS A 881 5.13 14.58 32.49
CA HIS A 881 6.10 13.68 33.13
C HIS A 881 7.37 13.42 32.31
N ILE A 882 7.31 13.40 30.98
CA ILE A 882 8.40 12.90 30.10
C ILE A 882 9.05 14.04 29.31
N PHE A 883 8.25 14.90 28.68
CA PHE A 883 8.71 15.86 27.68
C PHE A 883 9.83 16.76 28.18
N TRP A 884 9.66 17.39 29.35
CA TRP A 884 10.62 18.38 29.84
C TRP A 884 11.99 17.79 30.20
N ASP A 885 12.04 16.52 30.63
CA ASP A 885 13.31 15.83 30.84
C ASP A 885 14.02 15.58 29.49
N LEU A 886 13.29 15.11 28.49
CA LEU A 886 13.83 14.90 27.14
C LEU A 886 14.25 16.22 26.48
N HIS A 887 13.48 17.29 26.66
CA HIS A 887 13.79 18.65 26.17
C HIS A 887 15.08 19.18 26.82
N ALA A 888 15.24 19.01 28.13
CA ALA A 888 16.48 19.37 28.80
C ALA A 888 17.69 18.57 28.30
N TYR A 889 17.51 17.33 27.85
CA TYR A 889 18.60 16.51 27.31
C TYR A 889 18.93 16.85 25.86
N PHE A 890 17.95 16.85 24.94
CA PHE A 890 18.17 17.03 23.51
C PHE A 890 18.18 18.49 23.05
N GLY A 891 17.51 19.40 23.77
CA GLY A 891 17.35 20.80 23.36
C GLY A 891 16.80 20.93 21.93
N THR A 892 17.53 21.64 21.08
CA THR A 892 17.17 21.86 19.66
C THR A 892 17.31 20.62 18.77
N GLU A 893 17.82 19.51 19.28
CA GLU A 893 17.93 18.25 18.54
C GLU A 893 16.75 17.30 18.81
N LEU A 894 15.76 17.72 19.61
CA LEU A 894 14.70 16.84 20.08
C LEU A 894 13.81 16.32 18.95
N HIS A 895 13.49 17.17 17.97
CA HIS A 895 12.68 16.78 16.81
C HIS A 895 13.24 15.58 16.03
N ASP A 896 14.56 15.53 15.87
CA ASP A 896 15.21 14.49 15.08
C ASP A 896 15.47 13.22 15.89
N ASN A 897 15.54 13.35 17.22
CA ASN A 897 15.85 12.25 18.13
C ASN A 897 14.62 11.59 18.78
N VAL A 898 13.51 12.31 18.95
CA VAL A 898 12.30 11.81 19.63
C VAL A 898 11.13 11.81 18.65
N THR A 899 10.58 10.63 18.38
CA THR A 899 9.37 10.48 17.57
C THR A 899 8.23 9.86 18.38
N VAL A 900 7.09 10.53 18.42
CA VAL A 900 5.84 10.00 18.93
C VAL A 900 5.10 9.31 17.77
N ILE A 901 4.84 8.02 17.93
CA ILE A 901 4.10 7.21 16.97
C ILE A 901 2.70 7.00 17.51
N VAL A 902 1.70 7.46 16.77
CA VAL A 902 0.30 7.31 17.16
C VAL A 902 -0.45 6.38 16.22
N ALA A 903 -1.40 5.62 16.77
CA ALA A 903 -2.26 4.77 15.97
C ALA A 903 -3.23 5.61 15.10
N TYR A 904 -3.91 6.58 15.71
CA TYR A 904 -5.10 7.20 15.14
C TYR A 904 -4.87 8.64 14.67
N LYS A 905 -5.62 9.07 13.63
CA LYS A 905 -5.53 10.45 13.09
C LYS A 905 -5.97 11.50 14.12
N GLU A 906 -7.05 11.24 14.86
CA GLU A 906 -7.52 12.11 15.94
C GLU A 906 -6.48 12.22 17.07
N ALA A 907 -5.82 11.12 17.44
CA ALA A 907 -4.72 11.17 18.39
C ALA A 907 -3.59 12.08 17.87
N ARG A 908 -3.14 11.87 16.62
CA ARG A 908 -2.13 12.73 15.97
C ARG A 908 -2.50 14.20 16.06
N PHE A 909 -3.76 14.51 15.78
CA PHE A 909 -4.27 15.86 15.84
C PHE A 909 -4.18 16.45 17.26
N CYS A 910 -4.67 15.75 18.29
CA CYS A 910 -4.57 16.25 19.66
C CYS A 910 -3.10 16.41 20.11
N TRP A 911 -2.21 15.50 19.71
CA TRP A 911 -0.77 15.66 19.94
C TRP A 911 -0.23 16.96 19.31
N GLN A 912 -0.60 17.24 18.05
CA GLN A 912 -0.22 18.46 17.35
C GLN A 912 -0.80 19.72 18.00
N GLN A 913 -2.02 19.67 18.54
CA GLN A 913 -2.60 20.78 19.32
C GLN A 913 -1.78 21.08 20.58
N ALA A 914 -1.39 20.05 21.33
CA ALA A 914 -0.55 20.22 22.52
C ALA A 914 0.82 20.82 22.17
N LEU A 915 1.45 20.35 21.09
CA LEU A 915 2.71 20.92 20.59
C LEU A 915 2.59 22.42 20.28
N LYS A 916 1.59 22.81 19.48
CA LYS A 916 1.36 24.23 19.15
C LYS A 916 1.07 25.08 20.37
N HIS A 917 0.27 24.55 21.30
CA HIS A 917 -0.03 25.24 22.55
C HIS A 917 1.27 25.56 23.30
N LEU A 918 2.14 24.56 23.49
CA LEU A 918 3.44 24.71 24.15
C LEU A 918 4.39 25.66 23.40
N MET A 919 4.43 25.62 22.06
CA MET A 919 5.19 26.60 21.27
C MET A 919 4.77 28.02 21.60
N ARG A 920 3.46 28.26 21.70
CA ARG A 920 2.92 29.60 21.96
C ARG A 920 3.22 30.06 23.39
N ILE A 921 2.93 29.23 24.39
CA ILE A 921 3.03 29.64 25.80
C ILE A 921 4.47 29.68 26.32
N HIS A 922 5.37 28.87 25.74
CA HIS A 922 6.77 28.75 26.18
C HIS A 922 7.79 29.22 25.15
N LYS A 923 7.34 29.74 23.99
CA LYS A 923 8.20 30.22 22.90
C LYS A 923 9.20 29.19 22.38
N LEU A 924 8.79 27.91 22.36
CA LEU A 924 9.60 26.81 21.84
C LEU A 924 9.61 26.79 20.31
N THR A 925 10.72 26.37 19.73
CA THR A 925 10.84 26.15 18.28
C THR A 925 10.42 24.73 17.89
N THR A 926 10.10 24.49 16.61
CA THR A 926 9.77 23.14 16.10
C THR A 926 10.88 22.12 16.33
N ARG A 927 12.14 22.57 16.33
CA ARG A 927 13.33 21.74 16.59
C ARG A 927 13.40 21.20 18.02
N GLU A 928 12.79 21.93 18.95
CA GLU A 928 12.73 21.58 20.38
C GLU A 928 11.51 20.72 20.74
N LEU A 929 10.73 20.31 19.75
CA LEU A 929 9.51 19.54 19.92
C LEU A 929 9.60 18.17 19.25
N PRO A 930 8.94 17.13 19.79
CA PRO A 930 9.02 15.80 19.21
C PRO A 930 8.29 15.76 17.87
N ASN A 931 8.80 14.94 16.96
CA ASN A 931 8.11 14.64 15.71
C ASN A 931 6.93 13.69 15.98
N VAL A 932 5.74 13.93 15.39
CA VAL A 932 4.54 13.11 15.60
C VAL A 932 4.08 12.51 14.29
N MET A 933 3.99 11.18 14.23
CA MET A 933 3.65 10.42 13.02
C MET A 933 2.61 9.34 13.30
N THR A 934 1.83 8.94 12.30
CA THR A 934 1.01 7.73 12.43
C THR A 934 1.87 6.48 12.23
N ILE A 935 1.41 5.32 12.72
CA ILE A 935 2.10 4.04 12.49
C ILE A 935 2.42 3.84 11.00
N ASP A 936 1.43 4.04 10.13
CA ASP A 936 1.56 3.77 8.69
C ASP A 936 2.53 4.70 7.99
N SER A 937 2.62 5.97 8.42
CA SER A 937 3.56 6.95 7.88
C SER A 937 4.96 6.83 8.47
N SER A 938 5.11 6.20 9.65
CA SER A 938 6.41 5.91 10.26
C SER A 938 7.16 4.76 9.57
N GLN A 939 6.53 4.03 8.64
CA GLN A 939 7.23 2.98 7.90
C GLN A 939 8.40 3.55 7.10
N GLY A 940 9.59 2.94 7.23
CA GLY A 940 10.83 3.43 6.64
C GLY A 940 11.63 4.43 7.49
N THR A 941 11.03 5.04 8.53
CA THR A 941 11.72 6.01 9.40
C THR A 941 12.38 5.36 10.61
N GLU A 942 13.20 6.14 11.32
CA GLU A 942 13.84 5.78 12.59
C GLU A 942 14.10 7.02 13.47
N ALA A 943 14.22 6.81 14.78
CA ALA A 943 14.53 7.84 15.77
C ALA A 943 15.30 7.23 16.97
N THR A 944 16.09 8.03 17.68
CA THR A 944 16.80 7.60 18.89
C THR A 944 15.83 7.05 19.93
N ILE A 945 14.73 7.78 20.17
CA ILE A 945 13.65 7.43 21.09
C ILE A 945 12.33 7.39 20.34
N THR A 946 11.52 6.36 20.60
CA THR A 946 10.12 6.33 20.16
C THR A 946 9.17 6.19 21.33
N ILE A 947 8.14 7.03 21.34
CA ILE A 947 7.00 6.93 22.26
C ILE A 947 5.79 6.47 21.47
N VAL A 948 5.21 5.34 21.82
CA VAL A 948 4.10 4.73 21.07
C VAL A 948 2.80 4.92 21.83
N ASP A 949 1.85 5.64 21.23
CA ASP A 949 0.49 5.84 21.72
C ASP A 949 -0.52 5.17 20.79
N CYS A 950 -1.01 3.99 21.21
CA CYS A 950 -2.05 3.29 20.47
C CYS A 950 -3.48 3.70 20.89
N SER A 951 -3.66 4.63 21.83
CA SER A 951 -4.96 5.04 22.37
C SER A 951 -5.85 3.85 22.81
N VAL A 952 -5.21 2.82 23.38
CA VAL A 952 -5.84 1.62 23.94
C VAL A 952 -5.91 1.76 25.46
N GLN A 953 -7.06 1.39 26.04
CA GLN A 953 -7.28 1.48 27.50
C GLN A 953 -7.50 0.11 28.15
N GLN A 954 -8.18 -0.82 27.47
CA GLN A 954 -8.55 -2.13 28.02
C GLN A 954 -8.63 -3.17 26.91
N TYR A 955 -8.70 -4.46 27.27
CA TYR A 955 -8.92 -5.56 26.32
C TYR A 955 -9.97 -6.56 26.81
N ARG A 956 -11.26 -6.22 26.64
CA ARG A 956 -12.38 -7.12 26.96
C ARG A 956 -12.96 -7.79 25.73
N LYS A 957 -12.99 -7.06 24.61
CA LYS A 957 -13.46 -7.50 23.30
C LYS A 957 -12.54 -6.99 22.19
N ASP A 958 -12.53 -7.66 21.03
CA ASP A 958 -11.60 -7.31 19.93
C ASP A 958 -11.79 -5.86 19.41
N SER A 959 -13.01 -5.30 19.51
CA SER A 959 -13.26 -3.89 19.15
C SER A 959 -12.56 -2.86 20.05
N ASP A 960 -12.08 -3.26 21.23
CA ASP A 960 -11.39 -2.36 22.17
C ASP A 960 -9.98 -2.02 21.65
N ILE A 961 -9.31 -2.97 21.00
CA ILE A 961 -8.02 -2.76 20.31
C ILE A 961 -8.25 -2.11 18.94
N GLY A 962 -9.32 -2.49 18.24
CA GLY A 962 -9.60 -2.00 16.90
C GLY A 962 -8.56 -2.50 15.89
N PHE A 963 -8.16 -1.66 14.93
CA PHE A 963 -7.25 -2.07 13.86
C PHE A 963 -5.81 -2.38 14.34
N ILE A 964 -5.49 -2.05 15.60
CA ILE A 964 -4.19 -2.35 16.24
C ILE A 964 -4.03 -3.86 16.54
N ASP A 965 -5.08 -4.64 16.34
CA ASP A 965 -5.05 -6.11 16.38
C ASP A 965 -4.15 -6.71 15.29
N ASP A 966 -3.82 -5.94 14.26
CA ASP A 966 -2.84 -6.33 13.24
C ASP A 966 -1.40 -6.30 13.79
N ASP A 967 -0.84 -7.49 14.03
CA ASP A 967 0.54 -7.70 14.47
C ASP A 967 1.56 -6.96 13.56
N ARG A 968 1.27 -6.76 12.26
CA ARG A 968 2.15 -6.03 11.32
C ARG A 968 2.31 -4.57 11.68
N ARG A 969 1.24 -3.91 12.15
CA ARG A 969 1.25 -2.50 12.59
C ARG A 969 2.08 -2.33 13.86
N ILE A 970 1.93 -3.25 14.80
CA ILE A 970 2.74 -3.25 16.02
C ILE A 970 4.21 -3.53 15.70
N ASN A 971 4.50 -4.44 14.79
CA ASN A 971 5.87 -4.67 14.31
C ASN A 971 6.50 -3.40 13.73
N VAL A 972 5.76 -2.64 12.90
CA VAL A 972 6.24 -1.33 12.41
C VAL A 972 6.52 -0.38 13.57
N ALA A 973 5.56 -0.17 14.47
CA ALA A 973 5.71 0.75 15.61
C ALA A 973 6.91 0.39 16.50
N MET A 974 7.12 -0.91 16.75
CA MET A 974 8.18 -1.40 17.63
C MET A 974 9.58 -1.29 17.05
N THR A 975 9.71 -1.22 15.73
CA THR A 975 11.00 -1.29 15.03
C THR A 975 11.49 0.05 14.49
N ARG A 976 10.94 1.16 15.01
CA ARG A 976 11.38 2.53 14.66
C ARG A 976 12.47 3.09 15.60
N ALA A 977 12.50 2.67 16.86
CA ALA A 977 13.51 3.11 17.82
C ALA A 977 14.91 2.59 17.45
N GLN A 978 15.93 3.37 17.73
CA GLN A 978 17.33 2.93 17.73
C GLN A 978 17.77 2.54 19.14
N GLU A 979 17.44 3.35 20.15
CA GLU A 979 17.94 3.17 21.52
C GLU A 979 16.83 2.89 22.53
N VAL A 980 15.73 3.65 22.51
CA VAL A 980 14.68 3.59 23.56
C VAL A 980 13.28 3.53 22.94
N ARG A 981 12.43 2.64 23.47
CA ARG A 981 11.03 2.46 23.06
C ARG A 981 10.12 2.38 24.27
N TRP A 982 9.27 3.39 24.45
CA TRP A 982 8.24 3.39 25.49
C TRP A 982 6.84 3.36 24.89
N PHE A 983 5.91 2.71 25.59
CA PHE A 983 4.49 2.67 25.24
C PHE A 983 3.66 3.46 26.24
N LEU A 984 2.65 4.18 25.75
CA LEU A 984 1.60 4.80 26.55
C LEU A 984 0.29 4.03 26.32
N GLY A 985 -0.38 3.63 27.40
CA GLY A 985 -1.64 2.89 27.30
C GLY A 985 -2.31 2.64 28.66
N GLY A 986 -3.56 2.18 28.65
CA GLY A 986 -4.26 1.78 29.87
C GLY A 986 -3.87 0.39 30.37
N SER A 987 -4.71 -0.23 31.21
CA SER A 987 -4.42 -1.53 31.84
C SER A 987 -4.25 -2.64 30.81
N CYS A 988 -5.14 -2.74 29.82
CA CYS A 988 -5.05 -3.70 28.71
C CYS A 988 -4.62 -5.15 29.09
N SER A 989 -5.04 -5.65 30.26
CA SER A 989 -4.71 -7.02 30.70
C SER A 989 -5.55 -8.06 29.94
N ALA A 990 -4.95 -9.23 29.68
CA ALA A 990 -5.64 -10.39 29.12
C ALA A 990 -6.58 -11.08 30.12
N ASP A 991 -6.39 -10.86 31.43
CA ASP A 991 -7.16 -11.50 32.50
C ASP A 991 -8.64 -11.07 32.50
N GLU A 992 -8.94 -9.89 31.94
CA GLU A 992 -10.30 -9.35 31.84
C GLU A 992 -11.11 -9.94 30.66
N ARG A 993 -10.57 -10.95 29.94
CA ARG A 993 -11.19 -11.48 28.72
C ARG A 993 -12.08 -12.70 28.99
N TYR A 994 -13.33 -12.64 28.51
CA TYR A 994 -14.19 -13.81 28.35
C TYR A 994 -13.67 -14.68 27.18
N ALA A 995 -12.89 -15.72 27.48
CA ALA A 995 -12.05 -16.48 26.53
C ALA A 995 -12.78 -17.06 25.29
N ARG A 996 -12.19 -16.88 24.08
CA ARG A 996 -12.45 -17.65 22.82
C ARG A 996 -11.35 -17.59 21.73
N ARG A 997 -10.18 -16.95 21.92
CA ARG A 997 -9.16 -16.79 20.84
C ARG A 997 -7.88 -17.52 21.17
N THR A 998 -7.31 -18.18 20.16
CA THR A 998 -6.06 -18.95 20.26
C THR A 998 -4.79 -18.10 20.33
N LYS A 999 -4.81 -16.85 19.82
CA LYS A 999 -3.67 -15.91 19.85
C LYS A 999 -4.10 -14.53 20.33
N LEU A 1000 -3.41 -13.98 21.34
CA LEU A 1000 -3.61 -12.61 21.85
C LEU A 1000 -3.00 -11.58 20.88
N PRO A 1001 -3.55 -10.35 20.76
CA PRO A 1001 -2.95 -9.28 19.93
C PRO A 1001 -1.53 -8.94 20.38
N ALA A 1002 -0.61 -8.61 19.47
CA ALA A 1002 0.78 -8.28 19.83
C ALA A 1002 0.92 -7.15 20.86
N TYR A 1003 0.07 -6.12 20.79
CA TYR A 1003 0.05 -5.04 21.78
C TYR A 1003 -0.15 -5.57 23.21
N VAL A 1004 -1.13 -6.47 23.40
CA VAL A 1004 -1.45 -7.10 24.68
C VAL A 1004 -0.32 -8.01 25.14
N ARG A 1005 0.24 -8.81 24.22
CA ARG A 1005 1.41 -9.67 24.51
C ARG A 1005 2.60 -8.85 25.04
N TYR A 1006 2.86 -7.68 24.43
CA TYR A 1006 3.96 -6.80 24.84
C TYR A 1006 3.69 -6.13 26.19
N ARG A 1007 2.48 -5.64 26.43
CA ARG A 1007 2.09 -5.09 27.73
C ARG A 1007 2.29 -6.11 28.85
N ASN A 1008 1.83 -7.35 28.65
CA ASN A 1008 2.02 -8.41 29.63
C ASN A 1008 3.51 -8.74 29.83
N HIS A 1009 4.30 -8.75 28.75
CA HIS A 1009 5.75 -8.92 28.84
C HIS A 1009 6.39 -7.84 29.73
N THR A 1010 6.06 -6.56 29.54
CA THR A 1010 6.60 -5.47 30.36
C THR A 1010 6.18 -5.54 31.83
N GLU A 1011 5.01 -6.10 32.13
CA GLU A 1011 4.60 -6.36 33.51
C GLU A 1011 5.44 -7.49 34.14
N THR A 1012 5.66 -8.58 33.41
CA THR A 1012 6.49 -9.71 33.89
C THR A 1012 7.97 -9.34 34.08
N THR A 1013 8.48 -8.34 33.36
CA THR A 1013 9.87 -7.86 33.48
C THR A 1013 9.99 -6.64 34.41
N ASN A 1014 8.97 -6.32 35.20
CA ASN A 1014 8.92 -5.13 36.08
C ASN A 1014 9.21 -3.79 35.38
N SER A 1015 9.01 -3.72 34.06
CA SER A 1015 9.26 -2.54 33.20
C SER A 1015 7.94 -1.79 32.92
N LEU A 1016 7.14 -1.62 33.98
CA LEU A 1016 5.86 -0.93 33.96
C LEU A 1016 5.84 0.16 35.03
N SER A 1017 5.31 1.33 34.70
CA SER A 1017 5.08 2.41 35.68
C SER A 1017 3.72 3.05 35.48
N ASN A 1018 3.08 3.43 36.58
CA ASN A 1018 1.80 4.12 36.57
C ASN A 1018 2.03 5.62 36.65
N PHE A 1019 1.59 6.36 35.64
CA PHE A 1019 1.50 7.81 35.73
C PHE A 1019 0.05 8.15 36.06
N GLY A 1020 -0.16 8.73 37.24
CA GLY A 1020 -1.48 9.15 37.71
C GLY A 1020 -1.96 10.42 37.01
N GLY A 1021 -3.23 10.76 37.21
CA GLY A 1021 -3.83 11.99 36.68
C GLY A 1021 -5.35 11.97 36.76
N GLU A 1022 -5.96 13.14 36.62
CA GLU A 1022 -7.42 13.25 36.52
C GLU A 1022 -7.91 12.78 35.15
N VAL A 1023 -8.96 11.95 35.14
CA VAL A 1023 -9.66 11.59 33.90
C VAL A 1023 -10.36 12.82 33.35
N LEU A 1024 -10.11 13.13 32.08
CA LEU A 1024 -10.62 14.33 31.45
C LEU A 1024 -12.11 14.20 31.07
N PRO A 1025 -12.84 15.34 31.00
CA PRO A 1025 -14.16 15.39 30.37
C PRO A 1025 -14.13 14.89 28.93
N ALA A 1026 -15.26 14.30 28.46
CA ALA A 1026 -15.34 13.73 27.12
C ALA A 1026 -15.21 14.78 26.00
N ASP A 1027 -15.80 15.96 26.22
CA ASP A 1027 -15.76 17.09 25.29
C ASP A 1027 -14.35 17.67 25.11
N GLY A 1028 -13.44 17.38 26.06
CA GLY A 1028 -12.08 17.90 26.06
C GLY A 1028 -12.03 19.40 26.35
N ALA A 1029 -13.03 19.99 26.98
CA ALA A 1029 -12.95 21.40 27.36
C ALA A 1029 -11.80 21.61 28.38
N GLY A 1030 -10.96 22.62 28.15
CA GLY A 1030 -9.92 23.02 29.10
C GLY A 1030 -8.71 22.06 29.21
N TRP A 1031 -8.56 21.09 28.30
CA TRP A 1031 -7.53 20.04 28.46
C TRP A 1031 -6.11 20.53 28.19
N LEU A 1032 -5.93 21.54 27.32
CA LEU A 1032 -4.61 22.08 26.99
C LEU A 1032 -4.03 22.90 28.15
N GLU A 1033 -4.90 23.55 28.91
CA GLU A 1033 -4.57 24.35 30.10
C GLU A 1033 -4.02 23.49 31.25
N LYS A 1034 -4.21 22.17 31.19
CA LYS A 1034 -3.64 21.20 32.13
C LYS A 1034 -2.21 20.74 31.75
N LEU A 1035 -1.62 21.28 30.68
CA LEU A 1035 -0.22 21.05 30.34
C LEU A 1035 0.67 21.89 31.27
N GLU A 1036 1.48 21.21 32.07
CA GLU A 1036 2.32 21.84 33.08
C GLU A 1036 3.77 21.96 32.62
N LYS A 1037 4.38 23.13 32.83
CA LYS A 1037 5.82 23.31 32.65
C LYS A 1037 6.58 22.75 33.84
N ARG A 1038 7.66 22.02 33.59
CA ARG A 1038 8.64 21.64 34.61
C ARG A 1038 10.00 22.19 34.25
N ASP A 1039 10.63 22.88 35.20
CA ASP A 1039 12.01 23.31 35.05
C ASP A 1039 12.94 22.15 35.40
N VAL A 1040 13.67 21.66 34.39
CA VAL A 1040 14.54 20.49 34.51
C VAL A 1040 15.99 20.90 34.27
N LEU A 1041 16.84 20.64 35.26
CA LEU A 1041 18.29 20.73 35.12
C LEU A 1041 18.89 19.32 35.01
N LEU A 1042 19.76 19.15 34.01
CA LEU A 1042 20.54 17.93 33.78
C LEU A 1042 22.03 18.27 33.82
N GLN A 1043 22.84 17.34 34.36
CA GLN A 1043 24.30 17.50 34.42
C GLN A 1043 25.00 17.20 33.08
N LYS A 1044 24.34 16.45 32.19
CA LYS A 1044 24.86 16.09 30.86
C LYS A 1044 23.76 16.20 29.83
N THR A 1045 24.09 16.82 28.71
CA THR A 1045 23.21 17.04 27.57
C THR A 1045 23.57 16.11 26.40
N PHE A 1046 22.72 16.07 25.38
CA PHE A 1046 23.00 15.33 24.15
C PHE A 1046 24.26 15.84 23.45
N VAL A 1047 24.51 17.15 23.48
CA VAL A 1047 25.73 17.75 22.90
C VAL A 1047 26.98 17.26 23.62
N ASP A 1048 26.93 17.11 24.95
CA ASP A 1048 28.05 16.58 25.72
C ASP A 1048 28.36 15.12 25.34
N ASP A 1049 27.31 14.31 25.15
CA ASP A 1049 27.44 12.92 24.73
C ASP A 1049 27.97 12.80 23.29
N MET A 1050 27.49 13.63 22.36
CA MET A 1050 27.97 13.64 20.97
C MET A 1050 29.43 14.07 20.86
N ARG A 1051 29.84 15.10 21.60
CA ARG A 1051 31.26 15.51 21.71
C ARG A 1051 32.14 14.38 22.23
N ARG A 1052 31.68 13.67 23.27
CA ARG A 1052 32.40 12.50 23.82
C ARG A 1052 32.59 11.40 22.78
N LEU A 1053 31.60 11.19 21.91
CA LEU A 1053 31.64 10.18 20.85
C LEU A 1053 32.44 10.62 19.61
N GLY A 1054 32.97 11.84 19.57
CA GLY A 1054 33.68 12.40 18.42
C GLY A 1054 32.78 12.62 17.21
N ARG A 1055 31.51 13.00 17.43
CA ARG A 1055 30.51 13.24 16.40
C ARG A 1055 30.05 14.69 16.34
#